data_AF-A0A3N9VC17-F1
#
_entry.id   AF-A0A3N9VC17-F1
#
_cell.length_a   1.000
_cell.length_b   1.000
_cell.length_c   1.000
_cell.angle_alpha   90.00
_cell.angle_beta   90.00
_cell.angle_gamma   90.00
#
_symmetry.space_group_name_H-M   'P 1'
#
loop_
_entity.id
_entity.type
_entity.pdbx_description
1 polymer ?
#
loop_
_entity_poly.entity_id
_entity_poly.type
_entity_poly.pdbx_seq_one_letter_code
_entity_poly.pdbx_strand_id
1 'polypeptide(L)'
;MADTPGRTTSPLMADLLQSGHQFSFVQVMRLARIFLDQNGIEGLPEIPWQERVQIRPELSLAFPAADVARVQRNGANLRVTTTFLELYGPASPLPNFYTEDLLDEASNDESVFRDFVDIIHQRLYHLYFQCWSKYRLFIRVVEENNPLDRERLFCLIGLGEKELRNTLPDSWSLLRYVGILTQFPRSARGLATILRDALNERRIKITQNVKRMVPIPRNQRIRLGVSGCRLGVDTVLGSEIADRMGKFRIEIGPLTWDEFNNFLPGTRQNEKLTALVRFYLTDPLEVELKLILAAGEAKPIRLGDPKARLGLNTWCFSGKTLGEVDAGFQVSATAFKQKTSSVPEPSLSPPDLHRSMVDYYREERSHLRELTEHFVQKHPNLVPLVSGPMADPGVERLLEGTAFYNSLLQRKLDDDIPEFIHEVINPLQPEHLRPIPATTIVAFTPKAELHNPLQISAGAEVESLAVQGIKCRFRTCIDVTVHPLTLLNSSFTQPSGKAASIKLCCALNGIGLSSWKVETLRFFLADNSPAARDLYLLLLHYLKRITITSPDNGTTVELPPGYLKPVGFAANEALLSGETSFTPGHQIVQEYFLFPDKFLFLDLAGLDNCRTLGNGLRFEINFELAACPLVVPRVNEKSFVLFATPVINLFKHKAKPLSVNLKVQQQQVHTAGEHSAHFQIHSVDKVEGLLKKKSAKIKYEVQNPLLQHSKEGHICHITQGRSAIGDGFDTLLSIPSHNTQNQTDRIKLDIDLTCTNGILPEQLGIGEVCVAGVATPESVELRNIKSVTATISQGIDQNRQWRLFSGFSLNSTSLASANNLRAVLHLFTNPNSRHQASVMANTRKIDSIVSIEAKTADRLIGRTIYRGYDIRLKLRGDHFAGPGDLYLFSSVLERFLGGYVTQSCFVRLVVEEIGKGYQFEWPARMGDRCVL
;
A
#
# COMPACT_ATOMS: atom_id res chain seq x y z
N MET A 1 -20.18 6.99 40.58
CA MET A 1 -20.08 6.01 41.67
C MET A 1 -19.31 4.81 41.13
N ALA A 2 -18.05 4.69 41.51
CA ALA A 2 -17.20 3.56 41.12
C ALA A 2 -16.78 2.88 42.42
N ASP A 3 -17.58 1.91 42.87
CA ASP A 3 -17.17 0.98 43.90
C ASP A 3 -17.70 -0.41 43.56
N THR A 4 -16.89 -1.41 43.90
CA THR A 4 -17.06 -2.87 43.82
C THR A 4 -16.39 -3.56 42.61
N PRO A 5 -15.31 -4.35 42.81
CA PRO A 5 -14.69 -5.16 41.77
C PRO A 5 -15.61 -6.34 41.42
N GLY A 6 -16.00 -6.43 40.14
CA GLY A 6 -16.49 -7.66 39.51
C GLY A 6 -17.74 -8.29 40.11
N ARG A 7 -18.93 -7.74 39.83
CA ARG A 7 -20.17 -8.53 39.91
C ARG A 7 -20.05 -9.70 38.90
N THR A 8 -20.39 -10.91 39.35
CA THR A 8 -20.52 -12.08 38.47
C THR A 8 -21.57 -11.81 37.38
N THR A 9 -21.50 -12.49 36.24
CA THR A 9 -22.42 -12.29 35.11
C THR A 9 -23.87 -12.68 35.46
N SER A 10 -24.07 -13.70 36.30
CA SER A 10 -25.39 -14.20 36.73
C SER A 10 -26.35 -13.16 37.35
N PRO A 11 -25.96 -12.33 38.34
CA PRO A 11 -26.85 -11.31 38.90
C PRO A 11 -27.23 -10.21 37.90
N LEU A 12 -26.37 -9.89 36.94
CA LEU A 12 -26.61 -8.83 35.98
C LEU A 12 -27.68 -9.21 34.92
N MET A 13 -27.82 -10.51 34.63
CA MET A 13 -28.93 -11.02 33.80
C MET A 13 -30.26 -10.98 34.54
N ALA A 14 -30.27 -11.26 35.84
CA ALA A 14 -31.47 -11.13 36.67
C ALA A 14 -31.94 -9.67 36.73
N ASP A 15 -31.00 -8.73 36.91
CA ASP A 15 -31.27 -7.29 36.85
C ASP A 15 -31.83 -6.87 35.49
N LEU A 16 -31.30 -7.40 34.38
CA LEU A 16 -31.79 -7.13 33.02
C LEU A 16 -33.24 -7.61 32.80
N LEU A 17 -33.59 -8.79 33.32
CA LEU A 17 -34.94 -9.35 33.19
C LEU A 17 -35.95 -8.68 34.13
N GLN A 18 -35.53 -8.26 35.32
CA GLN A 18 -36.41 -7.61 36.30
C GLN A 18 -36.59 -6.11 36.01
N SER A 19 -35.52 -5.42 35.63
CA SER A 19 -35.45 -3.95 35.51
C SER A 19 -34.90 -3.50 34.16
N GLY A 20 -35.27 -4.19 33.07
CA GLY A 20 -34.79 -3.90 31.71
C GLY A 20 -34.96 -2.44 31.25
N HIS A 21 -35.98 -1.74 31.75
CA HIS A 21 -36.23 -0.32 31.46
C HIS A 21 -35.17 0.65 32.01
N GLN A 22 -34.32 0.21 32.95
CA GLN A 22 -33.22 1.02 33.47
C GLN A 22 -31.99 1.00 32.55
N PHE A 23 -31.99 0.12 31.54
CA PHE A 23 -30.89 -0.03 30.59
C PHE A 23 -31.26 0.63 29.25
N SER A 24 -30.28 1.29 28.63
CA SER A 24 -30.45 1.70 27.23
C SER A 24 -30.48 0.47 26.32
N PHE A 25 -31.16 0.58 25.18
CA PHE A 25 -31.25 -0.52 24.21
C PHE A 25 -29.88 -1.10 23.85
N VAL A 26 -28.90 -0.23 23.63
CA VAL A 26 -27.54 -0.63 23.31
C VAL A 26 -26.90 -1.44 24.42
N GLN A 27 -27.12 -1.05 25.68
CA GLN A 27 -26.59 -1.79 26.82
C GLN A 27 -27.26 -3.17 26.93
N VAL A 28 -28.57 -3.26 26.70
CA VAL A 28 -29.29 -4.54 26.62
C VAL A 28 -28.68 -5.44 25.55
N MET A 29 -28.44 -4.93 24.35
CA MET A 29 -27.86 -5.70 23.23
C MET A 29 -26.42 -6.17 23.51
N ARG A 30 -25.57 -5.29 24.08
CA ARG A 30 -24.20 -5.68 24.50
C ARG A 30 -24.21 -6.81 25.51
N LEU A 31 -25.08 -6.71 26.51
CA LEU A 31 -25.22 -7.72 27.55
C LEU A 31 -25.76 -9.02 26.97
N ALA A 32 -26.84 -8.95 26.18
CA ALA A 32 -27.44 -10.10 25.51
C ALA A 32 -26.39 -10.88 24.70
N ARG A 33 -25.54 -10.20 23.93
CA ARG A 33 -24.42 -10.83 23.22
C ARG A 33 -23.48 -11.58 24.17
N ILE A 34 -22.95 -10.92 25.19
CA ILE A 34 -22.01 -11.53 26.15
C ILE A 34 -22.63 -12.78 26.81
N PHE A 35 -23.91 -12.71 27.16
CA PHE A 35 -24.62 -13.83 27.78
C PHE A 35 -24.91 -14.99 26.83
N LEU A 36 -25.29 -14.70 25.59
CA LEU A 36 -25.66 -15.72 24.61
C LEU A 36 -24.43 -16.39 23.98
N ASP A 37 -23.32 -15.68 23.84
CA ASP A 37 -22.05 -16.22 23.33
C ASP A 37 -21.32 -17.09 24.39
N GLN A 38 -21.41 -16.75 25.69
CA GLN A 38 -20.75 -17.52 26.75
C GLN A 38 -21.49 -18.80 27.15
N ASN A 39 -22.80 -18.88 26.89
CA ASN A 39 -23.64 -20.04 27.22
C ASN A 39 -23.87 -20.90 25.98
N GLY A 40 -22.80 -21.39 25.34
CA GLY A 40 -22.92 -22.47 24.35
C GLY A 40 -23.66 -23.64 25.00
N ILE A 41 -24.94 -23.80 24.70
CA ILE A 41 -25.75 -24.91 25.18
C ILE A 41 -25.26 -26.13 24.39
N GLU A 42 -24.62 -27.09 25.05
CA GLU A 42 -24.19 -28.35 24.42
C GLU A 42 -25.36 -29.00 23.67
N GLY A 43 -25.17 -29.29 22.38
CA GLY A 43 -26.14 -30.02 21.55
C GLY A 43 -27.07 -29.19 20.66
N LEU A 44 -26.96 -27.86 20.63
CA LEU A 44 -27.67 -27.00 19.66
C LEU A 44 -26.72 -26.49 18.56
N PRO A 45 -27.19 -26.31 17.31
CA PRO A 45 -26.38 -25.68 16.26
C PRO A 45 -25.88 -24.29 16.69
N GLU A 46 -24.70 -23.90 16.22
CA GLU A 46 -24.11 -22.56 16.40
C GLU A 46 -24.95 -21.51 15.64
N ILE A 47 -26.09 -21.16 16.22
CA ILE A 47 -26.95 -20.08 15.73
C ILE A 47 -26.36 -18.75 16.25
N PRO A 48 -26.13 -17.74 15.38
CA PRO A 48 -25.66 -16.42 15.78
C PRO A 48 -26.54 -15.81 16.89
N TRP A 49 -25.94 -15.14 17.88
CA TRP A 49 -26.70 -14.58 19.00
C TRP A 49 -27.79 -13.58 18.56
N GLN A 50 -27.62 -12.92 17.42
CA GLN A 50 -28.58 -11.98 16.84
C GLN A 50 -29.92 -12.67 16.54
N GLU A 51 -29.89 -13.93 16.09
CA GLU A 51 -31.10 -14.71 15.79
C GLU A 51 -31.81 -15.19 17.07
N ARG A 52 -31.08 -15.23 18.19
CA ARG A 52 -31.64 -15.55 19.53
C ARG A 52 -32.25 -14.34 20.24
N VAL A 53 -32.11 -13.14 19.68
CA VAL A 53 -32.70 -11.91 20.23
C VAL A 53 -33.81 -11.41 19.30
N GLN A 54 -35.05 -11.52 19.77
CA GLN A 54 -36.23 -10.95 19.14
C GLN A 54 -36.48 -9.54 19.66
N ILE A 55 -36.62 -8.57 18.76
CA ILE A 55 -36.77 -7.16 19.11
C ILE A 55 -38.05 -6.66 18.44
N ARG A 56 -38.93 -6.03 19.22
CA ARG A 56 -40.16 -5.43 18.70
C ARG A 56 -40.51 -4.13 19.41
N PRO A 57 -41.22 -3.21 18.77
CA PRO A 57 -41.78 -2.05 19.44
C PRO A 57 -42.83 -2.40 20.51
N GLU A 58 -42.96 -1.56 21.53
CA GLU A 58 -44.06 -1.60 22.48
C GLU A 58 -45.33 -1.09 21.79
N LEU A 59 -46.43 -1.83 21.94
CA LEU A 59 -47.71 -1.41 21.38
C LEU A 59 -48.42 -0.56 22.44
N SER A 60 -48.27 0.76 22.33
CA SER A 60 -48.85 1.72 23.26
C SER A 60 -49.05 3.07 22.59
N LEU A 61 -49.89 3.92 23.18
CA LEU A 61 -49.95 5.36 22.88
C LEU A 61 -49.33 6.20 24.01
N ALA A 62 -48.81 5.55 25.06
CA ALA A 62 -48.20 6.23 26.19
C ALA A 62 -46.82 6.78 25.81
N PHE A 63 -46.47 7.95 26.36
CA PHE A 63 -45.13 8.51 26.19
C PHE A 63 -44.08 7.60 26.85
N PRO A 64 -43.03 7.19 26.13
CA PRO A 64 -42.03 6.30 26.68
C PRO A 64 -41.11 7.03 27.66
N ALA A 65 -40.79 6.38 28.78
CA ALA A 65 -39.87 6.89 29.78
C ALA A 65 -38.41 6.44 29.57
N ALA A 66 -38.18 5.42 28.75
CA ALA A 66 -36.87 4.83 28.48
C ALA A 66 -36.90 4.09 27.13
N ASP A 67 -35.73 3.92 26.49
CA ASP A 67 -35.58 3.24 25.18
C ASP A 67 -36.10 1.79 25.14
N VAL A 68 -36.13 1.13 26.30
CA VAL A 68 -36.54 -0.27 26.47
C VAL A 68 -37.70 -0.30 27.47
N ALA A 69 -38.81 -0.90 27.08
CA ALA A 69 -39.94 -1.11 27.97
C ALA A 69 -39.70 -2.31 28.89
N ARG A 70 -39.25 -3.43 28.32
CA ARG A 70 -39.01 -4.69 29.06
C ARG A 70 -38.11 -5.65 28.29
N VAL A 71 -37.46 -6.55 29.03
CA VAL A 71 -36.71 -7.68 28.49
C VAL A 71 -37.26 -8.95 29.10
N GLN A 72 -37.63 -9.92 28.27
CA GLN A 72 -38.25 -11.18 28.67
C GLN A 72 -37.43 -12.35 28.11
N ARG A 73 -37.41 -13.45 28.85
CA ARG A 73 -36.79 -14.69 28.38
C ARG A 73 -37.85 -15.64 27.84
N ASN A 74 -37.61 -16.17 26.64
CA ASN A 74 -38.46 -17.17 26.01
C ASN A 74 -37.60 -18.41 25.69
N GLY A 75 -37.48 -19.32 26.66
CA GLY A 75 -36.57 -20.47 26.57
C GLY A 75 -35.10 -20.06 26.48
N ALA A 76 -34.45 -20.42 25.38
CA ALA A 76 -33.07 -20.02 25.06
C ALA A 76 -32.96 -18.62 24.43
N ASN A 77 -34.08 -18.02 24.03
CA ASN A 77 -34.13 -16.73 23.33
C ASN A 77 -34.49 -15.58 24.28
N LEU A 78 -34.11 -14.37 23.89
CA LEU A 78 -34.49 -13.12 24.56
C LEU A 78 -35.47 -12.34 23.69
N ARG A 79 -36.49 -11.77 24.32
CA ARG A 79 -37.41 -10.82 23.69
C ARG A 79 -37.19 -9.46 24.33
N VAL A 80 -36.77 -8.49 23.53
CA VAL A 80 -36.58 -7.09 23.92
C VAL A 80 -37.73 -6.28 23.34
N THR A 81 -38.41 -5.51 24.19
CA THR A 81 -39.45 -4.59 23.75
C THR A 81 -38.94 -3.15 23.86
N THR A 82 -38.88 -2.46 22.73
CA THR A 82 -38.27 -1.12 22.58
C THR A 82 -39.34 -0.05 22.37
N THR A 83 -38.99 1.22 22.59
CA THR A 83 -39.94 2.33 22.45
C THR A 83 -39.47 3.44 21.47
N PHE A 84 -38.66 3.08 20.48
CA PHE A 84 -38.07 4.02 19.52
C PHE A 84 -37.85 3.31 18.18
N LEU A 85 -37.71 4.04 17.06
CA LEU A 85 -37.66 3.48 15.70
C LEU A 85 -38.86 2.58 15.37
N GLU A 86 -40.04 3.00 15.80
CA GLU A 86 -41.28 2.24 15.70
C GLU A 86 -42.04 2.60 14.41
N LEU A 87 -42.75 1.64 13.81
CA LEU A 87 -43.72 1.90 12.74
C LEU A 87 -45.16 1.90 13.28
N TYR A 88 -45.33 1.57 14.56
CA TYR A 88 -46.55 1.71 15.34
C TYR A 88 -46.15 2.10 16.75
N GLY A 89 -46.97 2.90 17.44
CA GLY A 89 -46.63 3.46 18.74
C GLY A 89 -46.53 4.99 18.73
N PRO A 90 -46.24 5.63 19.88
CA PRO A 90 -46.32 7.08 20.05
C PRO A 90 -45.33 7.86 19.19
N ALA A 91 -44.24 7.21 18.76
CA ALA A 91 -43.18 7.83 17.94
C ALA A 91 -43.23 7.39 16.47
N SER A 92 -44.29 6.70 16.06
CA SER A 92 -44.43 6.21 14.68
C SER A 92 -44.57 7.38 13.68
N PRO A 93 -43.90 7.29 12.51
CA PRO A 93 -44.17 8.21 11.40
C PRO A 93 -45.48 7.88 10.66
N LEU A 94 -46.08 6.71 10.91
CA LEU A 94 -47.37 6.34 10.34
C LEU A 94 -48.50 7.03 11.10
N PRO A 95 -49.64 7.31 10.44
CA PRO A 95 -50.82 7.86 11.11
C PRO A 95 -51.25 7.06 12.35
N ASN A 96 -51.70 7.75 13.40
CA ASN A 96 -52.08 7.13 14.68
C ASN A 96 -53.12 6.02 14.57
N PHE A 97 -54.04 6.10 13.60
CA PHE A 97 -55.09 5.09 13.41
C PHE A 97 -54.51 3.69 13.18
N TYR A 98 -53.32 3.54 12.56
CA TYR A 98 -52.67 2.23 12.43
C TYR A 98 -52.29 1.63 13.78
N THR A 99 -51.92 2.47 14.76
CA THR A 99 -51.61 2.00 16.12
C THR A 99 -52.88 1.67 16.89
N GLU A 100 -53.95 2.44 16.68
CA GLU A 100 -55.28 2.16 17.24
C GLU A 100 -55.83 0.83 16.70
N ASP A 101 -55.77 0.60 15.39
CA ASP A 101 -56.18 -0.67 14.76
C ASP A 101 -55.40 -1.86 15.34
N LEU A 102 -54.10 -1.70 15.57
CA LEU A 102 -53.27 -2.74 16.20
C LEU A 102 -53.61 -2.98 17.68
N LEU A 103 -54.04 -1.94 18.41
CA LEU A 103 -54.52 -2.07 19.78
C LEU A 103 -55.87 -2.81 19.82
N ASP A 104 -56.75 -2.51 18.87
CA ASP A 104 -58.03 -3.20 18.71
C ASP A 104 -57.82 -4.66 18.31
N GLU A 105 -56.91 -4.95 17.37
CA GLU A 105 -56.48 -6.30 17.00
C GLU A 105 -55.95 -7.07 18.23
N ALA A 106 -55.04 -6.46 18.99
CA ALA A 106 -54.50 -7.05 20.21
C ALA A 106 -55.56 -7.27 21.30
N SER A 107 -56.62 -6.44 21.35
CA SER A 107 -57.73 -6.63 22.29
C SER A 107 -58.61 -7.83 21.95
N ASN A 108 -58.60 -8.26 20.68
CA ASN A 108 -59.26 -9.48 20.19
C ASN A 108 -58.35 -10.72 20.25
N ASP A 109 -57.22 -10.65 20.96
CA ASP A 109 -56.17 -11.68 21.01
C ASP A 109 -55.58 -12.04 19.63
N GLU A 110 -55.66 -11.11 18.66
CA GLU A 110 -55.05 -11.23 17.33
C GLU A 110 -53.74 -10.41 17.26
N SER A 111 -52.80 -10.83 16.41
CA SER A 111 -51.51 -10.13 16.23
C SER A 111 -50.96 -10.22 14.81
N VAL A 112 -51.82 -10.50 13.84
CA VAL A 112 -51.48 -10.70 12.44
C VAL A 112 -50.77 -9.48 11.85
N PHE A 113 -51.38 -8.29 11.90
CA PHE A 113 -50.78 -7.12 11.24
C PHE A 113 -49.53 -6.67 11.98
N ARG A 114 -49.54 -6.77 13.32
CA ARG A 114 -48.37 -6.51 14.17
C ARG A 114 -47.18 -7.41 13.82
N ASP A 115 -47.40 -8.72 13.77
CA ASP A 115 -46.35 -9.71 13.49
C ASP A 115 -45.77 -9.51 12.08
N PHE A 116 -46.56 -9.03 11.12
CA PHE A 116 -46.09 -8.69 9.78
C PHE A 116 -45.17 -7.46 9.80
N VAL A 117 -45.57 -6.37 10.46
CA VAL A 117 -44.75 -5.16 10.57
C VAL A 117 -43.45 -5.43 11.33
N ASP A 118 -43.49 -6.31 12.35
CA ASP A 118 -42.34 -6.72 13.14
C ASP A 118 -41.23 -7.41 12.31
N ILE A 119 -41.55 -7.98 11.13
CA ILE A 119 -40.54 -8.51 10.18
C ILE A 119 -39.53 -7.42 9.79
N ILE A 120 -40.01 -6.19 9.55
CA ILE A 120 -39.19 -5.04 9.17
C ILE A 120 -38.37 -4.57 10.38
N HIS A 121 -39.00 -4.46 11.56
CA HIS A 121 -38.36 -4.01 12.79
C HIS A 121 -37.22 -4.91 13.24
N GLN A 122 -37.44 -6.23 13.20
CA GLN A 122 -36.48 -7.23 13.65
C GLN A 122 -35.11 -6.98 12.99
N ARG A 123 -35.08 -6.75 11.67
CA ARG A 123 -33.83 -6.47 10.95
C ARG A 123 -33.28 -5.08 11.24
N LEU A 124 -34.13 -4.06 11.29
CA LEU A 124 -33.73 -2.66 11.51
C LEU A 124 -33.00 -2.44 12.84
N TYR A 125 -33.50 -3.02 13.93
CA TYR A 125 -32.86 -2.86 15.25
C TYR A 125 -31.48 -3.51 15.33
N HIS A 126 -31.30 -4.67 14.67
CA HIS A 126 -29.99 -5.32 14.56
C HIS A 126 -29.00 -4.45 13.77
N LEU A 127 -29.42 -3.91 12.62
CA LEU A 127 -28.61 -2.99 11.83
C LEU A 127 -28.29 -1.71 12.62
N TYR A 128 -29.22 -1.19 13.42
CA TYR A 128 -28.99 -0.04 14.28
C TYR A 128 -27.90 -0.31 15.32
N PHE A 129 -27.95 -1.46 16.00
CA PHE A 129 -26.91 -1.85 16.95
C PHE A 129 -25.54 -2.00 16.27
N GLN A 130 -25.48 -2.59 15.08
CA GLN A 130 -24.25 -2.69 14.29
C GLN A 130 -23.71 -1.32 13.85
N CYS A 131 -24.58 -0.41 13.41
CA CYS A 131 -24.21 0.97 13.10
C CYS A 131 -23.59 1.67 14.32
N TRP A 132 -24.17 1.43 15.49
CA TRP A 132 -23.65 1.98 16.73
C TRP A 132 -22.30 1.33 17.12
N SER A 133 -22.12 0.01 16.97
CA SER A 133 -20.86 -0.64 17.37
C SER A 133 -19.70 -0.36 16.42
N LYS A 134 -19.96 -0.15 15.11
CA LYS A 134 -18.94 -0.05 14.05
C LYS A 134 -17.75 0.86 14.39
N TYR A 135 -18.00 2.08 14.86
CA TYR A 135 -16.94 3.07 15.12
C TYR A 135 -16.40 3.07 16.56
N ARG A 136 -16.85 2.14 17.41
CA ARG A 136 -16.46 2.07 18.82
C ARG A 136 -15.40 1.00 19.03
N LEU A 137 -14.14 1.41 18.86
CA LEU A 137 -12.97 0.51 18.96
C LEU A 137 -12.94 -0.31 20.24
N PHE A 138 -13.32 0.26 21.39
CA PHE A 138 -13.32 -0.51 22.64
C PHE A 138 -14.27 -1.72 22.60
N ILE A 139 -15.37 -1.65 21.87
CA ILE A 139 -16.30 -2.77 21.70
C ILE A 139 -15.73 -3.74 20.68
N ARG A 140 -15.37 -3.24 19.50
CA ARG A 140 -14.88 -4.05 18.38
C ARG A 140 -13.62 -4.82 18.74
N VAL A 141 -12.70 -4.21 19.47
CA VAL A 141 -11.38 -4.77 19.77
C VAL A 141 -11.34 -5.50 21.10
N VAL A 142 -11.95 -4.96 22.16
CA VAL A 142 -11.84 -5.55 23.51
C VAL A 142 -12.95 -6.56 23.79
N GLU A 143 -14.20 -6.27 23.38
CA GLU A 143 -15.34 -7.15 23.67
C GLU A 143 -15.59 -8.17 22.57
N GLU A 144 -15.61 -7.75 21.31
CA GLU A 144 -15.87 -8.62 20.16
C GLU A 144 -14.61 -9.35 19.67
N ASN A 145 -13.42 -8.88 20.07
CA ASN A 145 -12.13 -9.39 19.59
C ASN A 145 -12.09 -9.50 18.05
N ASN A 146 -12.65 -8.50 17.36
CA ASN A 146 -12.77 -8.51 15.91
C ASN A 146 -11.36 -8.51 15.26
N PRO A 147 -11.01 -9.51 14.45
CA PRO A 147 -9.67 -9.65 13.90
C PRO A 147 -9.31 -8.54 12.91
N LEU A 148 -10.27 -8.01 12.16
CA LEU A 148 -10.06 -6.94 11.19
C LEU A 148 -9.78 -5.62 11.92
N ASP A 149 -10.56 -5.28 12.95
CA ASP A 149 -10.33 -4.06 13.74
C ASP A 149 -9.00 -4.11 14.51
N ARG A 150 -8.64 -5.30 15.00
CA ARG A 150 -7.33 -5.56 15.62
C ARG A 150 -6.18 -5.39 14.62
N GLU A 151 -6.34 -5.90 13.39
CA GLU A 151 -5.38 -5.71 12.31
C GLU A 151 -5.17 -4.23 11.98
N ARG A 152 -6.25 -3.44 11.87
CA ARG A 152 -6.18 -1.97 11.63
C ARG A 152 -5.27 -1.27 12.65
N LEU A 153 -5.39 -1.61 13.94
CA LEU A 153 -4.52 -1.06 14.99
C LEU A 153 -3.05 -1.46 14.82
N PHE A 154 -2.79 -2.70 14.42
CA PHE A 154 -1.43 -3.15 14.16
C PHE A 154 -0.82 -2.51 12.90
N CYS A 155 -1.64 -2.18 11.90
CA CYS A 155 -1.20 -1.44 10.72
C CYS A 155 -0.60 -0.08 11.09
N LEU A 156 -1.07 0.56 12.16
CA LEU A 156 -0.53 1.85 12.64
C LEU A 156 0.95 1.77 13.08
N ILE A 157 1.45 0.59 13.41
CA ILE A 157 2.84 0.38 13.87
C ILE A 157 3.67 -0.47 12.90
N GLY A 158 3.15 -0.77 11.70
CA GLY A 158 3.86 -1.58 10.71
C GLY A 158 3.80 -3.08 10.97
N LEU A 159 2.77 -3.55 11.68
CA LEU A 159 2.54 -4.96 11.98
C LEU A 159 1.20 -5.47 11.41
N GLY A 160 0.74 -4.90 10.31
CA GLY A 160 -0.49 -5.30 9.62
C GLY A 160 -0.50 -6.77 9.20
N GLU A 161 0.66 -7.31 8.82
CA GLU A 161 0.79 -8.72 8.46
C GLU A 161 0.92 -9.64 9.68
N LYS A 162 0.19 -10.75 9.67
CA LYS A 162 0.21 -11.73 10.76
C LYS A 162 1.59 -12.35 10.96
N GLU A 163 2.31 -12.61 9.87
CA GLU A 163 3.66 -13.16 9.94
C GLU A 163 4.64 -12.21 10.65
N LEU A 164 4.54 -10.90 10.38
CA LEU A 164 5.30 -9.88 11.09
C LEU A 164 4.98 -9.89 12.59
N ARG A 165 3.70 -9.96 12.96
CA ARG A 165 3.26 -10.01 14.37
C ARG A 165 3.84 -11.21 15.12
N ASN A 166 3.93 -12.36 14.46
CA ASN A 166 4.42 -13.61 15.07
C ASN A 166 5.93 -13.59 15.34
N THR A 167 6.69 -12.68 14.71
CA THR A 167 8.12 -12.55 15.00
C THR A 167 8.39 -11.87 16.35
N LEU A 168 7.49 -11.02 16.83
CA LEU A 168 7.71 -10.23 18.03
C LEU A 168 7.05 -10.87 19.26
N PRO A 169 7.76 -10.95 20.41
CA PRO A 169 7.17 -11.44 21.64
C PRO A 169 6.11 -10.45 22.15
N ASP A 170 4.93 -10.94 22.50
CA ASP A 170 3.84 -10.14 23.09
C ASP A 170 3.47 -8.92 22.22
N SER A 171 3.22 -9.15 20.94
CA SER A 171 2.91 -8.10 19.95
C SER A 171 1.75 -7.19 20.38
N TRP A 172 0.76 -7.73 21.10
CA TRP A 172 -0.37 -6.97 21.62
C TRP A 172 0.04 -5.81 22.54
N SER A 173 1.06 -6.02 23.39
CA SER A 173 1.57 -4.98 24.28
C SER A 173 2.13 -3.77 23.53
N LEU A 174 2.59 -3.95 22.29
CA LEU A 174 3.17 -2.89 21.46
C LEU A 174 2.15 -1.84 21.03
N LEU A 175 0.85 -2.18 20.98
CA LEU A 175 -0.21 -1.23 20.65
C LEU A 175 -0.29 -0.07 21.65
N ARG A 176 0.15 -0.29 22.90
CA ARG A 176 0.29 0.79 23.89
C ARG A 176 1.29 1.87 23.45
N TYR A 177 2.29 1.50 22.64
CA TYR A 177 3.36 2.40 22.20
C TYR A 177 3.11 3.01 20.82
N VAL A 178 1.92 2.88 20.24
CA VAL A 178 1.58 3.43 18.91
C VAL A 178 2.06 4.87 18.76
N GLY A 179 1.71 5.75 19.70
CA GLY A 179 2.09 7.16 19.64
C GLY A 179 3.59 7.45 19.70
N ILE A 180 4.42 6.55 20.22
CA ILE A 180 5.90 6.68 20.22
C ILE A 180 6.50 6.05 18.95
N LEU A 181 5.91 4.96 18.47
CA LEU A 181 6.38 4.21 17.30
C LEU A 181 6.09 4.93 15.97
N THR A 182 5.06 5.76 15.94
CA THR A 182 4.66 6.59 14.80
C THR A 182 5.41 7.93 14.74
N GLN A 183 6.20 8.29 15.75
CA GLN A 183 7.03 9.49 15.71
C GLN A 183 8.23 9.29 14.80
N PHE A 184 8.36 10.18 13.82
CA PHE A 184 9.54 10.31 12.98
C PHE A 184 10.12 11.72 13.16
N PRO A 185 11.42 11.85 13.49
CA PRO A 185 12.40 10.78 13.67
C PRO A 185 12.23 10.05 15.01
N ARG A 186 12.67 8.78 15.06
CA ARG A 186 12.62 7.97 16.28
C ARG A 186 13.71 8.38 17.26
N SER A 187 13.31 8.87 18.43
CA SER A 187 14.21 9.49 19.40
C SER A 187 14.79 8.51 20.44
N ALA A 188 15.99 8.80 20.94
CA ALA A 188 16.58 8.05 22.05
C ALA A 188 15.69 8.07 23.32
N ARG A 189 14.96 9.18 23.56
CA ARG A 189 14.01 9.27 24.68
C ARG A 189 12.81 8.33 24.48
N GLY A 190 12.31 8.21 23.25
CA GLY A 190 11.25 7.26 22.90
C GLY A 190 11.67 5.82 23.18
N LEU A 191 12.86 5.43 22.70
CA LEU A 191 13.42 4.10 22.98
C LEU A 191 13.57 3.83 24.49
N ALA A 192 14.15 4.77 25.23
CA ALA A 192 14.31 4.62 26.68
C ALA A 192 12.96 4.45 27.39
N THR A 193 11.92 5.17 26.95
CA THR A 193 10.57 5.09 27.53
C THR A 193 9.95 3.70 27.30
N ILE A 194 10.04 3.18 26.07
CA ILE A 194 9.55 1.84 25.73
C ILE A 194 10.28 0.78 26.55
N LEU A 195 11.61 0.84 26.62
CA LEU A 195 12.40 -0.15 27.35
C LEU A 195 12.10 -0.13 28.85
N ARG A 196 11.94 1.06 29.46
CA ARG A 196 11.65 1.19 30.90
C ARG A 196 10.30 0.57 31.27
N ASP A 197 9.27 0.82 30.47
CA ASP A 197 7.93 0.26 30.69
C ASP A 197 7.90 -1.24 30.39
N ALA A 198 8.38 -1.67 29.21
CA ALA A 198 8.26 -3.05 28.76
C ALA A 198 9.12 -4.05 29.55
N LEU A 199 10.23 -3.59 30.14
CA LEU A 199 11.13 -4.40 30.98
C LEU A 199 10.88 -4.21 32.48
N ASN A 200 10.01 -3.27 32.85
CA ASN A 200 9.76 -2.85 34.24
C ASN A 200 11.06 -2.42 34.96
N GLU A 201 11.94 -1.69 34.28
CA GLU A 201 13.24 -1.24 34.80
C GLU A 201 13.44 0.26 34.55
N ARG A 202 13.46 1.07 35.60
CA ARG A 202 13.54 2.54 35.48
C ARG A 202 14.96 3.06 35.24
N ARG A 203 16.00 2.29 35.60
CA ARG A 203 17.43 2.65 35.55
C ARG A 203 18.06 2.47 34.17
N ILE A 204 17.31 2.72 33.09
CA ILE A 204 17.79 2.62 31.71
C ILE A 204 18.14 4.01 31.17
N LYS A 205 19.36 4.18 30.65
CA LYS A 205 19.84 5.41 30.00
C LYS A 205 20.39 5.09 28.62
N ILE A 206 20.23 6.02 27.67
CA ILE A 206 20.75 5.87 26.31
C ILE A 206 21.76 6.97 26.04
N THR A 207 22.97 6.56 25.69
CA THR A 207 24.09 7.45 25.33
C THR A 207 24.29 7.39 23.82
N GLN A 208 24.05 8.53 23.16
CA GLN A 208 24.15 8.67 21.70
C GLN A 208 25.60 8.96 21.27
N ASN A 209 25.88 8.78 19.97
CA ASN A 209 27.14 9.17 19.32
C ASN A 209 28.42 8.58 19.94
N VAL A 210 28.36 7.30 20.29
CA VAL A 210 29.49 6.61 20.92
C VAL A 210 30.58 6.37 19.88
N LYS A 211 31.82 6.80 20.17
CA LYS A 211 32.95 6.60 19.28
C LYS A 211 33.22 5.10 19.07
N ARG A 212 33.41 4.69 17.83
CA ARG A 212 33.93 3.38 17.43
C ARG A 212 35.03 3.52 16.38
N MET A 213 35.88 2.51 16.28
CA MET A 213 36.86 2.39 15.19
C MET A 213 36.31 1.37 14.19
N VAL A 214 36.23 1.75 12.92
CA VAL A 214 35.63 0.94 11.86
C VAL A 214 36.71 0.52 10.87
N PRO A 215 36.88 -0.79 10.59
CA PRO A 215 37.86 -1.25 9.62
C PRO A 215 37.43 -0.90 8.20
N ILE A 216 38.35 -0.34 7.41
CA ILE A 216 38.13 -0.05 6.00
C ILE A 216 38.14 -1.38 5.21
N PRO A 217 37.09 -1.70 4.43
CA PRO A 217 37.02 -2.92 3.63
C PRO A 217 38.24 -3.10 2.73
N ARG A 218 38.77 -4.33 2.62
CA ARG A 218 40.04 -4.61 1.92
C ARG A 218 40.05 -4.16 0.45
N ASN A 219 38.90 -4.18 -0.22
CA ASN A 219 38.70 -3.74 -1.60
C ASN A 219 38.58 -2.20 -1.74
N GLN A 220 38.40 -1.47 -0.64
CA GLN A 220 38.36 0.00 -0.60
C GLN A 220 39.64 0.61 0.01
N ARG A 221 40.61 -0.25 0.36
CA ARG A 221 41.93 0.21 0.82
C ARG A 221 42.75 0.68 -0.36
N ILE A 222 43.33 1.86 -0.21
CA ILE A 222 44.20 2.47 -1.21
C ILE A 222 45.51 1.67 -1.29
N ARG A 223 45.89 1.31 -2.51
CA ARG A 223 47.14 0.60 -2.81
C ARG A 223 47.88 1.32 -3.93
N LEU A 224 49.18 1.51 -3.73
CA LEU A 224 50.04 2.18 -4.69
C LEU A 224 50.11 1.35 -5.99
N GLY A 225 49.93 2.00 -7.15
CA GLY A 225 50.00 1.37 -8.46
C GLY A 225 48.74 0.61 -8.92
N VAL A 226 47.66 0.55 -8.13
CA VAL A 226 46.45 -0.21 -8.46
C VAL A 226 45.18 0.66 -8.56
N SER A 227 45.07 1.75 -7.80
CA SER A 227 43.82 2.52 -7.67
C SER A 227 43.98 4.02 -7.98
N GLY A 228 43.00 4.57 -8.71
CA GLY A 228 42.89 5.97 -9.13
C GLY A 228 42.36 6.92 -8.05
N CYS A 229 42.91 6.85 -6.84
CA CYS A 229 42.60 7.82 -5.78
C CYS A 229 43.38 9.12 -6.01
N ARG A 230 42.73 10.26 -5.76
CA ARG A 230 43.33 11.59 -5.82
C ARG A 230 43.64 12.07 -4.40
N LEU A 231 44.91 12.34 -4.14
CA LEU A 231 45.34 12.97 -2.89
C LEU A 231 44.54 14.27 -2.68
N GLY A 232 43.98 14.46 -1.50
CA GLY A 232 43.16 15.65 -1.25
C GLY A 232 41.75 15.61 -1.86
N VAL A 233 41.29 14.47 -2.41
CA VAL A 233 39.87 14.25 -2.78
C VAL A 233 39.24 13.05 -2.07
N ASP A 234 39.82 11.85 -2.19
CA ASP A 234 39.23 10.58 -1.73
C ASP A 234 40.20 9.70 -0.93
N THR A 235 41.35 10.26 -0.55
CA THR A 235 42.39 9.53 0.19
C THR A 235 42.12 9.49 1.69
N VAL A 236 42.14 8.30 2.28
CA VAL A 236 42.07 8.07 3.73
C VAL A 236 43.29 7.26 4.18
N LEU A 237 43.95 7.69 5.26
CA LEU A 237 45.14 7.03 5.80
C LEU A 237 44.75 5.88 6.74
N GLY A 238 45.45 4.75 6.64
CA GLY A 238 45.35 3.63 7.58
C GLY A 238 44.36 2.54 7.17
N SER A 239 44.16 1.56 8.06
CA SER A 239 43.23 0.44 7.86
C SER A 239 41.88 0.62 8.58
N GLU A 240 41.73 1.67 9.37
CA GLU A 240 40.56 1.95 10.20
C GLU A 240 40.25 3.45 10.22
N ILE A 241 38.98 3.79 10.43
CA ILE A 241 38.48 5.16 10.54
C ILE A 241 37.62 5.32 11.78
N ALA A 242 37.70 6.48 12.43
CA ALA A 242 36.86 6.79 13.59
C ALA A 242 35.44 7.18 13.15
N ASP A 243 34.43 6.59 13.76
CA ASP A 243 33.01 6.86 13.52
C ASP A 243 32.30 7.20 14.83
N ARG A 244 31.33 8.12 14.77
CA ARG A 244 30.43 8.49 15.87
C ARG A 244 28.96 8.45 15.47
N MET A 245 28.64 8.22 14.19
CA MET A 245 27.25 8.19 13.71
C MET A 245 26.66 6.78 13.84
N GLY A 246 27.47 5.74 13.70
CA GLY A 246 26.99 4.36 13.62
C GLY A 246 26.79 3.61 14.94
N LYS A 247 26.91 4.25 16.12
CA LYS A 247 26.84 3.55 17.42
C LYS A 247 26.20 4.34 18.55
N PHE A 248 25.37 3.67 19.34
CA PHE A 248 24.89 4.16 20.64
C PHE A 248 25.00 3.07 21.71
N ARG A 249 24.87 3.48 22.98
CA ARG A 249 24.95 2.60 24.14
C ARG A 249 23.68 2.66 24.98
N ILE A 250 23.19 1.50 25.41
CA ILE A 250 22.14 1.35 26.42
C ILE A 250 22.83 1.00 27.73
N GLU A 251 22.66 1.84 28.74
CA GLU A 251 23.18 1.64 30.09
C GLU A 251 22.04 1.21 31.01
N ILE A 252 22.20 0.11 31.72
CA ILE A 252 21.21 -0.39 32.70
C ILE A 252 21.89 -0.55 34.05
N GLY A 253 21.39 0.16 35.06
CA GLY A 253 21.81 -0.01 36.45
C GLY A 253 22.05 1.31 37.19
N PRO A 254 22.54 1.23 38.44
CA PRO A 254 23.11 0.04 39.09
C PRO A 254 22.08 -1.07 39.41
N LEU A 255 22.45 -2.35 39.21
CA LEU A 255 21.60 -3.56 39.37
C LEU A 255 22.07 -4.48 40.50
N THR A 256 21.16 -5.28 41.07
CA THR A 256 21.52 -6.41 41.96
C THR A 256 22.08 -7.60 41.16
N TRP A 257 22.70 -8.58 41.81
CA TRP A 257 23.25 -9.77 41.15
C TRP A 257 22.22 -10.53 40.31
N ASP A 258 20.99 -10.70 40.81
CA ASP A 258 19.95 -11.45 40.11
C ASP A 258 19.37 -10.66 38.94
N GLU A 259 19.13 -9.35 39.12
CA GLU A 259 18.73 -8.44 38.04
C GLU A 259 19.78 -8.39 36.92
N PHE A 260 21.06 -8.27 37.28
CA PHE A 260 22.17 -8.24 36.33
C PHE A 260 22.19 -9.52 35.48
N ASN A 261 22.07 -10.69 36.10
CA ASN A 261 22.08 -11.96 35.39
C ASN A 261 20.85 -12.13 34.47
N ASN A 262 19.71 -11.52 34.80
CA ASN A 262 18.51 -11.53 33.97
C ASN A 262 18.65 -10.72 32.67
N PHE A 263 19.61 -9.79 32.58
CA PHE A 263 19.86 -9.00 31.36
C PHE A 263 21.02 -9.53 30.49
N LEU A 264 21.72 -10.58 30.95
CA LEU A 264 22.80 -11.18 30.18
C LEU A 264 22.28 -11.92 28.92
N PRO A 265 23.12 -12.13 27.90
CA PRO A 265 22.72 -12.78 26.65
C PRO A 265 22.05 -14.16 26.87
N GLY A 266 21.01 -14.46 26.09
CA GLY A 266 20.28 -15.74 26.14
C GLY A 266 19.20 -15.85 27.22
N THR A 267 18.93 -14.76 27.95
CA THR A 267 17.81 -14.66 28.89
C THR A 267 16.57 -14.07 28.22
N ARG A 268 15.38 -14.33 28.79
CA ARG A 268 14.12 -13.81 28.27
C ARG A 268 14.06 -12.28 28.26
N GLN A 269 14.62 -11.59 29.25
CA GLN A 269 14.62 -10.11 29.26
C GLN A 269 15.59 -9.55 28.23
N ASN A 270 16.78 -10.16 28.04
CA ASN A 270 17.70 -9.76 26.98
C ASN A 270 17.11 -9.97 25.58
N GLU A 271 16.39 -11.08 25.36
CA GLU A 271 15.67 -11.35 24.11
C GLU A 271 14.58 -10.30 23.86
N LYS A 272 13.77 -9.97 24.88
CA LYS A 272 12.73 -8.94 24.79
C LYS A 272 13.34 -7.56 24.50
N LEU A 273 14.39 -7.15 25.21
CA LEU A 273 15.12 -5.91 24.97
C LEU A 273 15.63 -5.85 23.53
N THR A 274 16.27 -6.92 23.06
CA THR A 274 16.83 -7.03 21.72
C THR A 274 15.75 -6.89 20.64
N ALA A 275 14.60 -7.56 20.81
CA ALA A 275 13.48 -7.47 19.89
C ALA A 275 12.89 -6.05 19.82
N LEU A 276 12.69 -5.41 20.98
CA LEU A 276 12.16 -4.04 21.05
C LEU A 276 13.12 -3.00 20.44
N VAL A 277 14.41 -3.08 20.74
CA VAL A 277 15.42 -2.19 20.16
C VAL A 277 15.43 -2.33 18.64
N ARG A 278 15.44 -3.57 18.10
CA ARG A 278 15.41 -3.78 16.65
C ARG A 278 14.16 -3.23 16.00
N PHE A 279 13.00 -3.49 16.60
CA PHE A 279 11.74 -2.98 16.08
C PHE A 279 11.69 -1.45 16.08
N TYR A 280 12.30 -0.81 17.09
CA TYR A 280 12.40 0.64 17.19
C TYR A 280 13.44 1.25 16.23
N LEU A 281 14.51 0.55 15.86
CA LEU A 281 15.53 1.11 14.98
C LEU A 281 15.12 1.05 13.50
N THR A 282 15.23 2.20 12.83
CA THR A 282 15.07 2.31 11.37
C THR A 282 16.37 1.97 10.63
N ASP A 283 17.51 2.33 11.23
CA ASP A 283 18.84 2.17 10.64
C ASP A 283 19.67 1.11 11.38
N PRO A 284 20.65 0.47 10.72
CA PRO A 284 21.49 -0.59 11.27
C PRO A 284 22.55 -0.10 12.29
N LEU A 285 22.17 0.76 13.24
CA LEU A 285 23.08 1.25 14.27
C LEU A 285 23.64 0.10 15.12
N GLU A 286 24.92 0.22 15.47
CA GLU A 286 25.57 -0.65 16.45
C GLU A 286 25.08 -0.31 17.86
N VAL A 287 24.65 -1.32 18.61
CA VAL A 287 24.08 -1.16 19.95
C VAL A 287 24.93 -1.89 20.97
N GLU A 288 25.57 -1.12 21.84
CA GLU A 288 26.29 -1.63 22.99
C GLU A 288 25.36 -1.66 24.21
N LEU A 289 25.17 -2.83 24.82
CA LEU A 289 24.50 -2.95 26.12
C LEU A 289 25.56 -2.96 27.22
N LYS A 290 25.47 -1.99 28.12
CA LYS A 290 26.33 -1.84 29.28
C LYS A 290 25.49 -2.04 30.55
N LEU A 291 25.74 -3.14 31.25
CA LEU A 291 25.11 -3.44 32.53
C LEU A 291 26.02 -2.95 33.65
N ILE A 292 25.47 -2.21 34.61
CA ILE A 292 26.18 -1.69 35.78
C ILE A 292 25.69 -2.47 36.99
N LEU A 293 26.61 -3.18 37.65
CA LEU A 293 26.37 -3.92 38.87
C LEU A 293 26.63 -3.01 40.08
N ALA A 294 25.71 -3.02 41.04
CA ALA A 294 25.82 -2.20 42.25
C ALA A 294 27.04 -2.60 43.10
N ALA A 295 27.58 -1.63 43.84
CA ALA A 295 28.72 -1.85 44.72
C ALA A 295 28.42 -2.96 45.76
N GLY A 296 29.35 -3.89 45.93
CA GLY A 296 29.21 -5.02 46.87
C GLY A 296 28.49 -6.26 46.33
N GLU A 297 27.82 -6.18 45.18
CA GLU A 297 27.13 -7.34 44.57
C GLU A 297 28.07 -8.27 43.78
N ALA A 298 29.23 -7.75 43.35
CA ALA A 298 30.19 -8.53 42.56
C ALA A 298 30.75 -9.71 43.36
N LYS A 299 30.67 -10.91 42.79
CA LYS A 299 31.21 -12.14 43.38
C LYS A 299 32.53 -12.52 42.71
N PRO A 300 33.53 -12.99 43.48
CA PRO A 300 34.78 -13.46 42.90
C PRO A 300 34.54 -14.72 42.06
N ILE A 301 35.24 -14.82 40.93
CA ILE A 301 35.16 -15.96 40.02
C ILE A 301 35.50 -17.28 40.74
N ARG A 302 34.71 -18.33 40.48
CA ARG A 302 35.01 -19.71 40.87
C ARG A 302 35.10 -20.58 39.62
N LEU A 303 36.23 -21.23 39.41
CA LEU A 303 36.40 -22.17 38.30
C LEU A 303 35.43 -23.34 38.47
N GLY A 304 34.79 -23.74 37.36
CA GLY A 304 33.79 -24.81 37.34
C GLY A 304 32.34 -24.37 37.63
N ASP A 305 32.08 -23.10 37.90
CA ASP A 305 30.70 -22.59 38.02
C ASP A 305 30.02 -22.56 36.62
N PRO A 306 28.95 -23.33 36.39
CA PRO A 306 28.26 -23.35 35.10
C PRO A 306 27.57 -22.03 34.75
N LYS A 307 27.39 -21.12 35.71
CA LYS A 307 26.79 -19.80 35.51
C LYS A 307 27.81 -18.71 35.18
N ALA A 308 29.10 -18.98 35.34
CA ALA A 308 30.18 -18.04 35.06
C ALA A 308 30.45 -17.95 33.54
N ARG A 309 30.42 -16.73 33.02
CA ARG A 309 30.64 -16.40 31.61
C ARG A 309 31.74 -15.35 31.52
N LEU A 310 32.83 -15.73 30.84
CA LEU A 310 34.00 -14.86 30.67
C LEU A 310 33.61 -13.58 29.91
N GLY A 311 34.04 -12.43 30.43
CA GLY A 311 33.74 -11.11 29.85
C GLY A 311 32.31 -10.61 30.08
N LEU A 312 31.49 -11.33 30.86
CA LEU A 312 30.10 -10.97 31.15
C LEU A 312 29.82 -10.83 32.65
N ASN A 313 30.05 -11.88 33.45
CA ASN A 313 29.73 -11.90 34.89
C ASN A 313 30.85 -12.48 35.75
N THR A 314 32.10 -12.25 35.33
CA THR A 314 33.29 -12.77 35.98
C THR A 314 34.21 -11.63 36.39
N TRP A 315 34.51 -11.55 37.70
CA TRP A 315 35.40 -10.54 38.27
C TRP A 315 36.47 -11.21 39.13
N CYS A 316 37.69 -10.69 39.07
CA CYS A 316 38.82 -11.14 39.87
C CYS A 316 39.30 -9.98 40.76
N PHE A 317 39.18 -10.13 42.08
CA PHE A 317 39.59 -9.12 43.06
C PHE A 317 39.94 -9.75 44.41
N SER A 318 40.80 -9.09 45.19
CA SER A 318 41.34 -9.59 46.47
C SER A 318 40.71 -8.96 47.73
N GLY A 319 39.67 -8.12 47.58
CA GLY A 319 38.95 -7.44 48.68
C GLY A 319 37.64 -8.13 49.11
N LYS A 320 37.04 -7.67 50.22
CA LYS A 320 35.73 -8.17 50.71
C LYS A 320 34.57 -7.82 49.78
N THR A 321 34.61 -6.63 49.19
CA THR A 321 33.63 -6.11 48.22
C THR A 321 34.35 -5.36 47.12
N LEU A 322 33.72 -5.30 45.96
CA LEU A 322 34.14 -4.47 44.83
C LEU A 322 33.24 -3.24 44.76
N GLY A 323 33.76 -2.12 44.24
CA GLY A 323 32.93 -0.97 43.89
C GLY A 323 31.96 -1.28 42.75
N GLU A 324 31.31 -0.26 42.19
CA GLU A 324 30.50 -0.45 40.99
C GLU A 324 31.37 -1.01 39.85
N VAL A 325 30.86 -2.03 39.18
CA VAL A 325 31.50 -2.66 38.03
C VAL A 325 30.53 -2.79 36.89
N ASP A 326 31.04 -2.83 35.68
CA ASP A 326 30.26 -2.91 34.46
C ASP A 326 30.66 -4.09 33.57
N ALA A 327 29.70 -4.51 32.75
CA ALA A 327 29.92 -5.42 31.65
C ALA A 327 29.28 -4.85 30.38
N GLY A 328 30.09 -4.63 29.35
CA GLY A 328 29.66 -4.13 28.06
C GLY A 328 29.72 -5.23 27.01
N PHE A 329 28.63 -5.46 26.29
CA PHE A 329 28.60 -6.39 25.16
C PHE A 329 27.66 -5.89 24.07
N GLN A 330 27.88 -6.37 22.85
CA GLN A 330 27.04 -6.01 21.70
C GLN A 330 25.70 -6.72 21.79
N VAL A 331 24.62 -5.99 21.47
CA VAL A 331 23.30 -6.59 21.30
C VAL A 331 23.29 -7.40 20.00
N SER A 332 23.71 -8.67 20.09
CA SER A 332 23.92 -9.51 18.91
C SER A 332 22.61 -9.96 18.25
N ALA A 333 22.63 -9.95 16.92
CA ALA A 333 21.65 -10.56 16.04
C ALA A 333 21.69 -12.07 16.06
N THR A 334 21.28 -12.68 17.18
CA THR A 334 20.57 -13.95 17.04
C THR A 334 19.28 -13.66 16.31
N ALA A 335 19.21 -14.17 15.07
CA ALA A 335 18.00 -14.28 14.27
C ALA A 335 16.88 -14.77 15.17
N PHE A 336 15.67 -14.25 14.97
CA PHE A 336 14.47 -14.85 15.53
C PHE A 336 14.51 -16.34 15.18
N LYS A 337 14.92 -17.20 16.11
CA LYS A 337 14.63 -18.62 16.00
C LYS A 337 13.12 -18.67 16.05
N GLN A 338 12.49 -19.00 14.93
CA GLN A 338 11.07 -19.30 14.88
C GLN A 338 10.79 -20.39 15.93
N LYS A 339 10.36 -19.98 17.12
CA LYS A 339 9.52 -20.83 17.94
C LYS A 339 8.11 -20.55 17.44
N THR A 340 7.60 -21.45 16.63
CA THR A 340 6.18 -21.58 16.33
C THR A 340 5.43 -21.84 17.64
N SER A 341 5.12 -20.80 18.41
CA SER A 341 4.03 -20.89 19.39
C SER A 341 2.73 -20.64 18.64
N SER A 342 2.18 -21.71 18.08
CA SER A 342 0.84 -21.73 17.52
C SER A 342 -0.17 -21.65 18.67
N VAL A 343 -0.59 -20.44 19.02
CA VAL A 343 -1.99 -20.29 19.43
C VAL A 343 -2.75 -20.25 18.11
N PRO A 344 -3.60 -21.26 17.80
CA PRO A 344 -4.45 -21.19 16.64
C PRO A 344 -5.45 -20.06 16.90
N GLU A 345 -5.21 -18.89 16.30
CA GLU A 345 -6.35 -18.00 16.04
C GLU A 345 -7.26 -18.75 15.06
N PRO A 346 -8.57 -18.79 15.31
CA PRO A 346 -9.51 -19.50 14.44
C PRO A 346 -9.30 -19.03 13.01
N SER A 347 -9.00 -19.97 12.12
CA SER A 347 -8.97 -19.72 10.68
C SER A 347 -10.39 -19.43 10.26
N LEU A 348 -10.75 -18.14 10.25
CA LEU A 348 -11.88 -17.69 9.47
C LEU A 348 -11.53 -17.96 8.02
N SER A 349 -12.42 -18.69 7.34
CA SER A 349 -12.45 -18.81 5.89
C SER A 349 -12.16 -17.44 5.29
N PRO A 350 -11.31 -17.33 4.24
CA PRO A 350 -11.16 -16.05 3.55
C PRO A 350 -12.57 -15.60 3.15
N PRO A 351 -13.06 -14.44 3.63
CA PRO A 351 -14.40 -13.99 3.30
C PRO A 351 -14.50 -13.88 1.78
N ASP A 352 -15.64 -14.35 1.26
CA ASP A 352 -15.88 -14.48 -0.17
C ASP A 352 -15.45 -13.21 -0.93
N LEU A 353 -14.71 -13.48 -2.01
CA LEU A 353 -14.29 -12.53 -3.02
C LEU A 353 -15.48 -11.64 -3.43
N HIS A 354 -15.36 -10.33 -3.20
CA HIS A 354 -16.19 -9.25 -3.76
C HIS A 354 -17.71 -9.48 -3.78
N ARG A 355 -18.38 -9.18 -2.67
CA ARG A 355 -19.85 -9.01 -2.69
C ARG A 355 -20.24 -7.75 -3.47
N SER A 356 -20.93 -7.94 -4.58
CA SER A 356 -21.58 -6.87 -5.34
C SER A 356 -22.81 -6.37 -4.60
N MET A 357 -23.35 -5.20 -4.98
CA MET A 357 -24.62 -4.71 -4.44
C MET A 357 -25.77 -5.73 -4.64
N VAL A 358 -25.71 -6.46 -5.76
CA VAL A 358 -26.69 -7.50 -6.09
C VAL A 358 -26.62 -8.66 -5.09
N ASP A 359 -25.42 -9.01 -4.61
CA ASP A 359 -25.25 -10.09 -3.64
C ASP A 359 -25.82 -9.71 -2.28
N TYR A 360 -25.53 -8.50 -1.78
CA TYR A 360 -26.16 -7.99 -0.55
C TYR A 360 -27.69 -7.94 -0.66
N TYR A 361 -28.20 -7.47 -1.81
CA TYR A 361 -29.64 -7.41 -2.05
C TYR A 361 -30.27 -8.81 -2.05
N ARG A 362 -29.62 -9.80 -2.68
CA ARG A 362 -30.10 -11.19 -2.70
C ARG A 362 -30.10 -11.83 -1.31
N GLU A 363 -29.04 -11.62 -0.52
CA GLU A 363 -28.96 -12.10 0.86
C GLU A 363 -30.05 -11.48 1.73
N GLU A 364 -30.22 -10.15 1.71
CA GLU A 364 -31.29 -9.46 2.47
C GLU A 364 -32.68 -9.91 2.02
N ARG A 365 -32.90 -10.10 0.71
CA ARG A 365 -34.16 -10.64 0.21
C ARG A 365 -34.40 -12.08 0.69
N SER A 366 -33.37 -12.92 0.74
CA SER A 366 -33.47 -14.28 1.29
C SER A 366 -33.84 -14.25 2.77
N HIS A 367 -33.18 -13.39 3.55
CA HIS A 367 -33.45 -13.24 4.97
C HIS A 367 -34.88 -12.76 5.26
N LEU A 368 -35.38 -11.76 4.52
CA LEU A 368 -36.77 -11.33 4.65
C LEU A 368 -37.76 -12.43 4.25
N ARG A 369 -37.43 -13.27 3.26
CA ARG A 369 -38.24 -14.44 2.90
C ARG A 369 -38.31 -15.46 4.02
N GLU A 370 -37.19 -15.78 4.67
CA GLU A 370 -37.17 -16.70 5.83
C GLU A 370 -38.05 -16.17 6.99
N LEU A 371 -37.95 -14.88 7.30
CA LEU A 371 -38.81 -14.24 8.32
C LEU A 371 -40.29 -14.29 7.91
N THR A 372 -40.58 -14.15 6.62
CA THR A 372 -41.92 -14.26 6.06
C THR A 372 -42.46 -15.69 6.15
N GLU A 373 -41.64 -16.70 5.91
CA GLU A 373 -42.02 -18.11 6.08
C GLU A 373 -42.38 -18.41 7.54
N HIS A 374 -41.61 -17.90 8.50
CA HIS A 374 -41.93 -18.02 9.92
C HIS A 374 -43.24 -17.30 10.30
N PHE A 375 -43.52 -16.16 9.69
CA PHE A 375 -44.80 -15.47 9.84
C PHE A 375 -45.96 -16.31 9.30
N VAL A 376 -45.81 -16.86 8.10
CA VAL A 376 -46.81 -17.72 7.45
C VAL A 376 -47.08 -19.01 8.24
N GLN A 377 -46.06 -19.60 8.86
CA GLN A 377 -46.24 -20.77 9.74
C GLN A 377 -47.14 -20.47 10.94
N LYS A 378 -47.08 -19.24 11.48
CA LYS A 378 -47.94 -18.79 12.59
C LYS A 378 -49.34 -18.41 12.11
N HIS A 379 -49.45 -17.88 10.89
CA HIS A 379 -50.69 -17.38 10.30
C HIS A 379 -50.98 -18.03 8.94
N PRO A 380 -51.35 -19.33 8.87
CA PRO A 380 -51.49 -20.05 7.60
C PRO A 380 -52.55 -19.49 6.65
N ASN A 381 -53.53 -18.74 7.17
CA ASN A 381 -54.64 -18.18 6.40
C ASN A 381 -54.22 -17.03 5.47
N LEU A 382 -53.00 -16.51 5.64
CA LEU A 382 -52.49 -15.31 4.94
C LEU A 382 -51.43 -15.63 3.90
N VAL A 383 -51.15 -16.93 3.66
CA VAL A 383 -50.27 -17.38 2.57
C VAL A 383 -50.58 -16.63 1.26
N PRO A 384 -51.84 -16.54 0.78
CA PRO A 384 -52.13 -15.91 -0.51
C PRO A 384 -51.81 -14.42 -0.57
N LEU A 385 -51.71 -13.74 0.57
CA LEU A 385 -51.44 -12.30 0.65
C LEU A 385 -49.93 -12.00 0.66
N VAL A 386 -49.14 -12.90 1.26
CA VAL A 386 -47.74 -12.63 1.62
C VAL A 386 -46.74 -13.53 0.87
N SER A 387 -47.14 -14.72 0.40
CA SER A 387 -46.22 -15.68 -0.23
C SER A 387 -46.87 -16.60 -1.28
N GLY A 388 -46.19 -16.81 -2.41
CA GLY A 388 -46.64 -17.68 -3.50
C GLY A 388 -47.13 -16.92 -4.74
N PRO A 389 -47.63 -17.62 -5.77
CA PRO A 389 -47.95 -17.04 -7.09
C PRO A 389 -49.15 -16.08 -7.10
N MET A 390 -49.89 -15.98 -5.99
CA MET A 390 -51.02 -15.06 -5.82
C MET A 390 -50.75 -13.93 -4.81
N ALA A 391 -49.50 -13.78 -4.34
CA ALA A 391 -49.12 -12.75 -3.36
C ALA A 391 -49.45 -11.34 -3.85
N ASP A 392 -49.78 -10.45 -2.91
CA ASP A 392 -50.06 -9.05 -3.21
C ASP A 392 -48.79 -8.35 -3.74
N PRO A 393 -48.81 -7.77 -4.96
CA PRO A 393 -47.65 -7.09 -5.53
C PRO A 393 -47.15 -5.90 -4.69
N GLY A 394 -48.02 -5.25 -3.90
CA GLY A 394 -47.67 -4.16 -3.01
C GLY A 394 -46.85 -4.62 -1.81
N VAL A 395 -47.22 -5.76 -1.21
CA VAL A 395 -46.47 -6.39 -0.11
C VAL A 395 -45.09 -6.83 -0.59
N GLU A 396 -45.02 -7.46 -1.76
CA GLU A 396 -43.73 -7.88 -2.33
C GLU A 396 -42.81 -6.67 -2.60
N ARG A 397 -43.33 -5.60 -3.20
CA ARG A 397 -42.56 -4.37 -3.45
C ARG A 397 -42.07 -3.69 -2.17
N LEU A 398 -42.84 -3.73 -1.09
CA LEU A 398 -42.43 -3.19 0.21
C LEU A 398 -41.24 -3.98 0.78
N LEU A 399 -41.30 -5.31 0.74
CA LEU A 399 -40.22 -6.17 1.19
C LEU A 399 -38.97 -6.03 0.30
N GLU A 400 -39.15 -5.92 -1.02
CA GLU A 400 -38.06 -5.62 -1.96
C GLU A 400 -37.41 -4.26 -1.68
N GLY A 401 -38.20 -3.21 -1.45
CA GLY A 401 -37.70 -1.89 -1.07
C GLY A 401 -36.93 -1.92 0.26
N THR A 402 -37.44 -2.67 1.25
CA THR A 402 -36.78 -2.85 2.55
C THR A 402 -35.45 -3.58 2.40
N ALA A 403 -35.40 -4.67 1.63
CA ALA A 403 -34.15 -5.39 1.32
C ALA A 403 -33.13 -4.49 0.62
N PHE A 404 -33.57 -3.61 -0.27
CA PHE A 404 -32.68 -2.65 -0.95
C PHE A 404 -32.04 -1.65 0.03
N TYR A 405 -32.81 -1.05 0.95
CA TYR A 405 -32.22 -0.14 1.94
C TYR A 405 -31.35 -0.86 2.97
N ASN A 406 -31.75 -2.04 3.43
CA ASN A 406 -30.96 -2.85 4.35
C ASN A 406 -29.62 -3.25 3.71
N SER A 407 -29.63 -3.66 2.44
CA SER A 407 -28.40 -4.02 1.72
C SER A 407 -27.46 -2.83 1.55
N LEU A 408 -27.97 -1.60 1.34
CA LEU A 408 -27.13 -0.39 1.34
C LEU A 408 -26.48 -0.13 2.72
N LEU A 409 -27.23 -0.34 3.82
CA LEU A 409 -26.71 -0.19 5.17
C LEU A 409 -25.66 -1.26 5.50
N GLN A 410 -25.93 -2.52 5.19
CA GLN A 410 -24.97 -3.61 5.37
C GLN A 410 -23.68 -3.37 4.60
N ARG A 411 -23.81 -3.03 3.32
CA ARG A 411 -22.65 -2.69 2.49
C ARG A 411 -21.83 -1.57 3.10
N LYS A 412 -22.47 -0.52 3.64
CA LYS A 412 -21.79 0.54 4.36
C LYS A 412 -21.19 0.08 5.69
N LEU A 413 -21.79 -0.89 6.38
CA LEU A 413 -21.25 -1.48 7.60
C LEU A 413 -19.97 -2.28 7.34
N ASP A 414 -19.87 -2.92 6.18
CA ASP A 414 -18.70 -3.71 5.79
C ASP A 414 -17.53 -2.87 5.25
N ASP A 415 -17.73 -1.57 4.96
CA ASP A 415 -16.65 -0.67 4.53
C ASP A 415 -15.55 -0.50 5.61
N ASP A 416 -14.29 -0.42 5.17
CA ASP A 416 -13.06 -0.41 6.00
C ASP A 416 -12.73 0.89 6.76
N ILE A 417 -13.75 1.63 7.20
CA ILE A 417 -13.59 2.97 7.77
C ILE A 417 -12.80 3.88 6.81
N PRO A 418 -13.24 3.99 5.52
CA PRO A 418 -12.55 4.79 4.51
C PRO A 418 -12.41 6.26 4.94
N GLU A 419 -13.31 6.77 5.79
CA GLU A 419 -13.30 8.14 6.31
C GLU A 419 -12.02 8.50 7.06
N PHE A 420 -11.29 7.51 7.58
CA PHE A 420 -9.99 7.73 8.22
C PHE A 420 -8.84 7.36 7.29
N ILE A 421 -8.82 6.12 6.78
CA ILE A 421 -7.64 5.61 6.08
C ILE A 421 -7.43 6.28 4.72
N HIS A 422 -8.49 6.67 4.00
CA HIS A 422 -8.33 7.45 2.77
C HIS A 422 -7.70 8.81 3.05
N GLU A 423 -8.10 9.48 4.14
CA GLU A 423 -7.53 10.77 4.50
C GLU A 423 -6.07 10.66 4.95
N VAL A 424 -5.65 9.52 5.49
CA VAL A 424 -4.23 9.27 5.80
C VAL A 424 -3.42 8.93 4.54
N ILE A 425 -3.97 8.12 3.64
CA ILE A 425 -3.26 7.65 2.43
C ILE A 425 -3.20 8.72 1.34
N ASN A 426 -4.27 9.49 1.13
CA ASN A 426 -4.34 10.48 0.06
C ASN A 426 -3.16 11.48 0.01
N PRO A 427 -2.65 12.03 1.14
CA PRO A 427 -1.48 12.90 1.11
C PRO A 427 -0.15 12.13 0.97
N LEU A 428 -0.11 10.84 1.31
CA LEU A 428 1.10 10.03 1.24
C LEU A 428 1.31 9.41 -0.15
N GLN A 429 0.27 8.76 -0.67
CA GLN A 429 0.24 8.05 -1.96
C GLN A 429 -1.19 8.05 -2.54
N PRO A 430 -1.62 9.14 -3.18
CA PRO A 430 -2.97 9.26 -3.74
C PRO A 430 -3.27 8.23 -4.85
N GLU A 431 -2.25 7.72 -5.53
CA GLU A 431 -2.35 6.69 -6.58
C GLU A 431 -2.98 5.38 -6.11
N HIS A 432 -2.95 5.08 -4.80
CA HIS A 432 -3.59 3.89 -4.24
C HIS A 432 -5.11 4.04 -4.05
N LEU A 433 -5.64 5.26 -4.15
CA LEU A 433 -7.09 5.53 -4.07
C LEU A 433 -7.71 5.78 -5.45
N ARG A 434 -6.88 6.04 -6.47
CA ARG A 434 -7.32 6.39 -7.83
C ARG A 434 -7.36 5.17 -8.74
N PRO A 435 -8.28 5.13 -9.72
CA PRO A 435 -8.24 4.10 -10.76
C PRO A 435 -6.92 4.19 -11.53
N ILE A 436 -6.29 3.06 -11.82
CA ILE A 436 -5.08 2.99 -12.64
C ILE A 436 -5.51 3.01 -14.11
N PRO A 437 -5.17 4.05 -14.87
CA PRO A 437 -5.60 4.17 -16.26
C PRO A 437 -4.89 3.16 -17.18
N ALA A 438 -5.53 2.86 -18.30
CA ALA A 438 -4.91 2.14 -19.41
C ALA A 438 -3.63 2.84 -19.93
N THR A 439 -2.63 2.05 -20.28
CA THR A 439 -1.29 2.51 -20.73
C THR A 439 -0.81 1.71 -21.93
N THR A 440 0.05 2.30 -22.73
CA THR A 440 0.75 1.62 -23.83
C THR A 440 2.05 2.35 -24.17
N ILE A 441 2.82 1.85 -25.14
CA ILE A 441 4.01 2.52 -25.66
C ILE A 441 3.73 2.95 -27.10
N VAL A 442 3.96 4.24 -27.37
CA VAL A 442 3.87 4.84 -28.71
C VAL A 442 5.27 5.11 -29.22
N ALA A 443 5.50 4.79 -30.50
CA ALA A 443 6.73 5.14 -31.22
C ALA A 443 6.46 6.22 -32.26
N PHE A 444 7.38 7.17 -32.35
CA PHE A 444 7.38 8.25 -33.34
C PHE A 444 8.34 7.92 -34.47
N THR A 445 7.84 7.81 -35.70
CA THR A 445 8.65 7.55 -36.88
C THR A 445 8.89 8.89 -37.61
N PRO A 446 10.14 9.34 -37.79
CA PRO A 446 10.42 10.58 -38.50
C PRO A 446 10.07 10.43 -39.98
N LYS A 447 9.37 11.43 -40.55
CA LYS A 447 9.13 11.50 -42.00
C LYS A 447 10.33 12.12 -42.73
N ALA A 448 10.33 12.06 -44.05
CA ALA A 448 11.43 12.53 -44.88
C ALA A 448 11.70 14.03 -44.74
N GLU A 449 10.69 14.82 -44.37
CA GLU A 449 10.75 16.28 -44.22
C GLU A 449 11.38 16.72 -42.89
N LEU A 450 11.62 15.81 -41.95
CA LEU A 450 12.27 16.14 -40.68
C LEU A 450 13.77 16.35 -40.93
N HIS A 451 14.22 17.61 -40.89
CA HIS A 451 15.63 17.97 -41.04
C HIS A 451 16.33 18.39 -39.75
N ASN A 452 15.58 18.61 -38.66
CA ASN A 452 16.12 18.99 -37.35
C ASN A 452 15.49 18.11 -36.27
N PRO A 453 16.19 17.85 -35.15
CA PRO A 453 15.60 17.16 -34.01
C PRO A 453 14.34 17.87 -33.51
N LEU A 454 13.30 17.09 -33.25
CA LEU A 454 12.01 17.56 -32.73
C LEU A 454 11.80 17.04 -31.32
N GLN A 455 11.55 17.94 -30.36
CA GLN A 455 11.23 17.56 -28.99
C GLN A 455 9.72 17.41 -28.80
N ILE A 456 9.30 16.27 -28.26
CA ILE A 456 7.94 15.98 -27.82
C ILE A 456 7.99 15.91 -26.29
N SER A 457 7.42 16.90 -25.63
CA SER A 457 7.39 16.97 -24.16
C SER A 457 6.43 15.94 -23.56
N ALA A 458 6.70 15.52 -22.33
CA ALA A 458 5.76 14.81 -21.48
C ALA A 458 4.47 15.64 -21.33
N GLY A 459 3.32 14.97 -21.36
CA GLY A 459 2.00 15.58 -21.35
C GLY A 459 1.41 15.90 -22.73
N ALA A 460 2.16 15.70 -23.83
CA ALA A 460 1.65 15.87 -25.18
C ALA A 460 0.50 14.88 -25.47
N GLU A 461 -0.61 15.38 -26.02
CA GLU A 461 -1.81 14.58 -26.28
C GLU A 461 -1.69 13.71 -27.53
N VAL A 462 -2.18 12.48 -27.40
CA VAL A 462 -2.26 11.46 -28.44
C VAL A 462 -3.65 10.83 -28.42
N GLU A 463 -4.29 10.65 -29.57
CA GLU A 463 -5.63 10.07 -29.67
C GLU A 463 -5.61 8.69 -30.34
N SER A 464 -6.63 7.89 -30.03
CA SER A 464 -6.91 6.64 -30.73
C SER A 464 -7.88 6.83 -31.89
N LEU A 465 -8.01 5.78 -32.71
CA LEU A 465 -9.20 5.57 -33.53
C LEU A 465 -10.46 5.51 -32.64
N ALA A 466 -11.61 5.84 -33.22
CA ALA A 466 -12.86 5.88 -32.48
C ALA A 466 -13.33 4.47 -32.13
N VAL A 467 -13.55 4.23 -30.84
CA VAL A 467 -14.15 3.01 -30.29
C VAL A 467 -15.51 3.38 -29.74
N GLN A 468 -16.58 2.73 -30.23
CA GLN A 468 -17.96 3.09 -29.88
C GLN A 468 -18.27 4.59 -30.09
N GLY A 469 -17.70 5.18 -31.16
CA GLY A 469 -17.86 6.60 -31.48
C GLY A 469 -16.98 7.57 -30.69
N ILE A 470 -16.16 7.09 -29.75
CA ILE A 470 -15.30 7.92 -28.89
C ILE A 470 -13.83 7.65 -29.18
N LYS A 471 -13.05 8.71 -29.40
CA LYS A 471 -11.59 8.62 -29.43
C LYS A 471 -11.05 8.62 -28.00
N CYS A 472 -10.26 7.61 -27.65
CA CYS A 472 -9.58 7.57 -26.36
C CYS A 472 -8.40 8.54 -26.38
N ARG A 473 -8.25 9.35 -25.32
CA ARG A 473 -7.20 10.38 -25.23
C ARG A 473 -6.11 9.95 -24.27
N PHE A 474 -4.88 9.96 -24.76
CA PHE A 474 -3.67 9.62 -24.03
C PHE A 474 -2.75 10.84 -23.94
N ARG A 475 -1.80 10.80 -23.01
CA ARG A 475 -0.71 11.76 -22.94
C ARG A 475 0.64 11.06 -22.78
N THR A 476 1.70 11.62 -23.36
CA THR A 476 3.07 11.15 -23.16
C THR A 476 3.50 11.27 -21.70
N CYS A 477 4.28 10.32 -21.19
CA CYS A 477 4.74 10.34 -19.80
C CYS A 477 6.19 10.82 -19.65
N ILE A 478 7.00 10.67 -20.71
CA ILE A 478 8.42 11.01 -20.70
C ILE A 478 8.71 11.84 -21.96
N ASP A 479 9.61 12.82 -21.82
CA ASP A 479 10.12 13.59 -22.96
C ASP A 479 10.82 12.68 -23.98
N VAL A 480 10.59 12.95 -25.26
CA VAL A 480 11.23 12.26 -26.39
C VAL A 480 11.77 13.27 -27.39
N THR A 481 13.04 13.13 -27.76
CA THR A 481 13.63 13.87 -28.88
C THR A 481 13.67 12.97 -30.11
N VAL A 482 12.87 13.28 -31.12
CA VAL A 482 12.83 12.60 -32.40
C VAL A 482 13.93 13.17 -33.29
N HIS A 483 14.92 12.35 -33.64
CA HIS A 483 15.99 12.73 -34.57
C HIS A 483 15.65 12.26 -36.00
N PRO A 484 16.18 12.92 -37.04
CA PRO A 484 16.05 12.46 -38.42
C PRO A 484 16.99 11.27 -38.67
N LEU A 485 16.72 10.18 -37.97
CA LEU A 485 17.56 8.99 -37.87
C LEU A 485 16.67 7.76 -38.02
N THR A 486 17.11 6.82 -38.87
CA THR A 486 16.45 5.53 -39.06
C THR A 486 17.39 4.40 -38.67
N LEU A 487 16.85 3.41 -37.97
CA LEU A 487 17.55 2.15 -37.70
C LEU A 487 17.36 1.24 -38.92
N LEU A 488 18.45 0.94 -39.63
CA LEU A 488 18.42 0.12 -40.84
C LEU A 488 18.41 -1.38 -40.55
N ASN A 489 19.19 -1.80 -39.56
CA ASN A 489 19.33 -3.20 -39.19
C ASN A 489 19.83 -3.32 -37.74
N SER A 490 19.42 -4.39 -37.06
CA SER A 490 19.99 -4.82 -35.79
C SER A 490 20.27 -6.32 -35.84
N SER A 491 21.47 -6.72 -35.45
CA SER A 491 21.94 -8.10 -35.53
C SER A 491 22.75 -8.52 -34.32
N PHE A 492 22.74 -9.82 -34.03
CA PHE A 492 23.65 -10.45 -33.08
C PHE A 492 24.70 -11.25 -33.86
N THR A 493 25.97 -11.05 -33.55
CA THR A 493 27.08 -11.76 -34.19
C THR A 493 28.00 -12.36 -33.12
N GLN A 494 28.41 -13.61 -33.32
CA GLN A 494 29.41 -14.27 -32.49
C GLN A 494 30.37 -15.06 -33.40
N PRO A 495 31.39 -14.40 -33.97
CA PRO A 495 32.38 -15.07 -34.79
C PRO A 495 33.21 -16.05 -33.94
N SER A 496 33.66 -17.16 -34.54
CA SER A 496 34.51 -18.14 -33.86
C SER A 496 35.77 -17.47 -33.29
N GLY A 497 36.02 -17.65 -32.00
CA GLY A 497 37.16 -17.06 -31.29
C GLY A 497 37.08 -15.55 -30.99
N LYS A 498 35.99 -14.86 -31.36
CA LYS A 498 35.76 -13.44 -31.03
C LYS A 498 34.62 -13.27 -30.03
N ALA A 499 34.61 -12.13 -29.35
CA ALA A 499 33.53 -11.76 -28.43
C ALA A 499 32.20 -11.64 -29.18
N ALA A 500 31.11 -12.00 -28.51
CA ALA A 500 29.77 -11.78 -29.03
C ALA A 500 29.46 -10.28 -29.05
N SER A 501 28.70 -9.83 -30.04
CA SER A 501 28.34 -8.42 -30.17
C SER A 501 26.94 -8.21 -30.74
N ILE A 502 26.29 -7.15 -30.28
CA ILE A 502 25.02 -6.66 -30.84
C ILE A 502 25.34 -5.42 -31.66
N LYS A 503 25.02 -5.46 -32.95
CA LYS A 503 25.30 -4.37 -33.89
C LYS A 503 24.00 -3.70 -34.35
N LEU A 504 23.95 -2.38 -34.28
CA LEU A 504 22.90 -1.52 -34.80
C LEU A 504 23.47 -0.69 -35.96
N CYS A 505 22.87 -0.78 -37.14
CA CYS A 505 23.23 0.04 -38.30
C CYS A 505 22.22 1.19 -38.44
N CYS A 506 22.71 2.42 -38.41
CA CYS A 506 21.87 3.62 -38.39
C CYS A 506 22.18 4.54 -39.58
N ALA A 507 21.17 5.28 -40.05
CA ALA A 507 21.31 6.29 -41.08
C ALA A 507 20.61 7.59 -40.71
N LEU A 508 21.31 8.71 -40.85
CA LEU A 508 20.75 10.05 -40.74
C LEU A 508 20.14 10.49 -42.07
N ASN A 509 19.04 11.23 -41.99
CA ASN A 509 18.40 11.86 -43.13
C ASN A 509 18.72 13.36 -43.15
N GLY A 510 19.40 13.82 -44.19
CA GLY A 510 19.67 15.24 -44.44
C GLY A 510 20.70 15.94 -43.54
N ILE A 511 21.17 15.33 -42.44
CA ILE A 511 22.23 15.87 -41.56
C ILE A 511 23.42 14.90 -41.50
N GLY A 512 24.64 15.39 -41.69
CA GLY A 512 25.87 14.61 -41.47
C GLY A 512 26.24 14.48 -39.98
N LEU A 513 27.00 13.44 -39.63
CA LEU A 513 27.40 13.12 -38.25
C LEU A 513 28.07 14.28 -37.51
N SER A 514 28.89 15.10 -38.17
CA SER A 514 29.55 16.26 -37.54
C SER A 514 28.58 17.37 -37.13
N SER A 515 27.43 17.48 -37.79
CA SER A 515 26.41 18.50 -37.53
C SER A 515 25.28 18.00 -36.64
N TRP A 516 25.22 16.69 -36.36
CA TRP A 516 24.20 16.09 -35.50
C TRP A 516 24.48 16.40 -34.03
N LYS A 517 23.60 17.20 -33.41
CA LYS A 517 23.64 17.51 -31.97
C LYS A 517 22.76 16.51 -31.22
N VAL A 518 23.39 15.60 -30.49
CA VAL A 518 22.71 14.55 -29.71
C VAL A 518 23.45 14.30 -28.41
N GLU A 519 22.77 14.56 -27.29
CA GLU A 519 23.31 14.27 -25.97
C GLU A 519 23.13 12.79 -25.61
N THR A 520 21.92 12.29 -25.87
CA THR A 520 21.49 10.92 -25.56
C THR A 520 20.60 10.36 -26.66
N LEU A 521 20.78 9.09 -27.02
CA LEU A 521 19.86 8.35 -27.88
C LEU A 521 19.17 7.26 -27.07
N ARG A 522 17.84 7.31 -27.04
CA ARG A 522 16.99 6.35 -26.34
C ARG A 522 16.56 5.22 -27.25
N PHE A 523 16.68 4.00 -26.74
CA PHE A 523 16.18 2.78 -27.38
C PHE A 523 15.11 2.14 -26.50
N PHE A 524 14.05 1.66 -27.13
CA PHE A 524 13.10 0.75 -26.51
C PHE A 524 13.34 -0.67 -27.00
N LEU A 525 13.44 -1.63 -26.09
CA LEU A 525 13.57 -3.05 -26.41
C LEU A 525 12.18 -3.63 -26.66
N ALA A 526 11.75 -3.65 -27.93
CA ALA A 526 10.35 -3.82 -28.30
C ALA A 526 9.91 -5.26 -28.63
N ASP A 527 10.84 -6.21 -28.68
CA ASP A 527 10.56 -7.61 -29.03
C ASP A 527 9.57 -8.27 -28.04
N ASN A 528 9.22 -9.54 -28.31
CA ASN A 528 8.45 -10.37 -27.38
C ASN A 528 9.10 -10.33 -25.99
N SER A 529 8.27 -10.25 -24.94
CA SER A 529 8.71 -9.90 -23.59
C SER A 529 9.92 -10.69 -23.06
N PRO A 530 10.08 -12.01 -23.30
CA PRO A 530 11.28 -12.72 -22.87
C PRO A 530 12.57 -12.24 -23.57
N ALA A 531 12.55 -12.10 -24.90
CA ALA A 531 13.73 -11.71 -25.68
C ALA A 531 14.18 -10.28 -25.38
N ALA A 532 13.23 -9.35 -25.20
CA ALA A 532 13.53 -7.98 -24.80
C ALA A 532 14.20 -7.90 -23.41
N ARG A 533 13.77 -8.74 -22.46
CA ARG A 533 14.35 -8.81 -21.11
C ARG A 533 15.74 -9.46 -21.13
N ASP A 534 15.97 -10.45 -21.97
CA ASP A 534 17.30 -11.04 -22.15
C ASP A 534 18.27 -10.03 -22.76
N LEU A 535 17.83 -9.22 -23.74
CA LEU A 535 18.61 -8.10 -24.25
C LEU A 535 18.94 -7.07 -23.18
N TYR A 536 17.97 -6.74 -22.32
CA TYR A 536 18.18 -5.84 -21.19
C TYR A 536 19.28 -6.36 -20.24
N LEU A 537 19.26 -7.66 -19.90
CA LEU A 537 20.32 -8.30 -19.12
C LEU A 537 21.68 -8.22 -19.82
N LEU A 538 21.76 -8.59 -21.09
CA LEU A 538 23.02 -8.62 -21.84
C LEU A 538 23.66 -7.24 -21.93
N LEU A 539 22.86 -6.21 -22.23
CA LEU A 539 23.32 -4.84 -22.42
C LEU A 539 23.71 -4.14 -21.12
N LEU A 540 23.13 -4.51 -19.97
CA LEU A 540 23.44 -3.84 -18.69
C LEU A 540 24.41 -4.62 -17.79
N HIS A 541 24.48 -5.94 -17.92
CA HIS A 541 25.34 -6.76 -17.07
C HIS A 541 26.58 -7.29 -17.82
N TYR A 542 26.42 -7.72 -19.08
CA TYR A 542 27.50 -8.34 -19.86
C TYR A 542 28.20 -7.37 -20.81
N LEU A 543 27.82 -6.09 -20.85
CA LEU A 543 28.44 -5.11 -21.75
C LEU A 543 29.87 -4.80 -21.31
N LYS A 544 30.82 -5.08 -22.20
CA LYS A 544 32.24 -4.82 -21.98
C LYS A 544 32.64 -3.43 -22.45
N ARG A 545 32.21 -3.06 -23.66
CA ARG A 545 32.44 -1.73 -24.26
C ARG A 545 31.46 -1.46 -25.39
N ILE A 546 31.35 -0.19 -25.76
CA ILE A 546 30.52 0.29 -26.86
C ILE A 546 31.45 0.93 -27.89
N THR A 547 31.34 0.55 -29.15
CA THR A 547 32.13 1.14 -30.24
C THR A 547 31.21 1.70 -31.30
N ILE A 548 31.46 2.94 -31.72
CA ILE A 548 30.70 3.60 -32.78
C ILE A 548 31.62 3.81 -33.98
N THR A 549 31.23 3.28 -35.13
CA THR A 549 32.07 3.28 -36.34
C THR A 549 31.34 3.92 -37.51
N SER A 550 32.01 4.81 -38.26
CA SER A 550 31.50 5.24 -39.55
C SER A 550 31.99 4.28 -40.65
N PRO A 551 31.09 3.59 -41.36
CA PRO A 551 31.48 2.68 -42.45
C PRO A 551 32.13 3.41 -43.63
N ASP A 552 31.90 4.72 -43.79
CA ASP A 552 32.39 5.50 -44.93
C ASP A 552 33.92 5.76 -44.85
N ASN A 553 34.47 5.91 -43.64
CA ASN A 553 35.89 6.21 -43.43
C ASN A 553 36.60 5.26 -42.45
N GLY A 554 35.89 4.33 -41.81
CA GLY A 554 36.44 3.36 -40.86
C GLY A 554 36.83 3.93 -39.50
N THR A 555 36.58 5.21 -39.24
CA THR A 555 36.92 5.86 -37.95
C THR A 555 36.05 5.26 -36.84
N THR A 556 36.64 5.02 -35.67
CA THR A 556 35.97 4.37 -34.53
C THR A 556 36.13 5.22 -33.27
N VAL A 557 35.04 5.37 -32.51
CA VAL A 557 35.02 5.96 -31.18
C VAL A 557 34.62 4.87 -30.18
N GLU A 558 35.36 4.74 -29.09
CA GLU A 558 35.05 3.81 -28.00
C GLU A 558 34.42 4.58 -26.83
N LEU A 559 33.28 4.07 -26.33
CA LEU A 559 32.58 4.57 -25.16
C LEU A 559 32.61 3.51 -24.04
N PRO A 560 32.85 3.91 -22.78
CA PRO A 560 32.75 3.02 -21.64
C PRO A 560 31.33 2.45 -21.47
N PRO A 561 31.17 1.23 -20.89
CA PRO A 561 29.86 0.61 -20.71
C PRO A 561 28.89 1.44 -19.85
N GLY A 562 29.40 2.25 -18.91
CA GLY A 562 28.59 3.13 -18.05
C GLY A 562 27.87 4.28 -18.77
N TYR A 563 28.10 4.46 -20.08
CA TYR A 563 27.36 5.40 -20.92
C TYR A 563 25.98 4.86 -21.33
N LEU A 564 25.75 3.55 -21.22
CA LEU A 564 24.44 2.95 -21.41
C LEU A 564 23.71 2.84 -20.06
N LYS A 565 22.59 3.54 -19.91
CA LYS A 565 21.86 3.63 -18.64
C LYS A 565 20.42 3.12 -18.80
N PRO A 566 19.88 2.40 -17.80
CA PRO A 566 18.48 2.05 -17.78
C PRO A 566 17.59 3.27 -17.52
N VAL A 567 16.42 3.28 -18.14
CA VAL A 567 15.39 4.32 -18.03
C VAL A 567 14.12 3.71 -17.42
N GLY A 568 13.37 4.53 -16.70
CA GLY A 568 12.10 4.18 -16.04
C GLY A 568 12.17 4.20 -14.51
N PHE A 569 13.33 4.52 -13.93
CA PHE A 569 13.58 4.50 -12.48
C PHE A 569 13.67 5.90 -11.86
N ALA A 570 13.82 6.97 -12.65
CA ALA A 570 13.93 8.33 -12.13
C ALA A 570 12.54 8.96 -11.88
N ALA A 571 12.49 9.98 -11.02
CA ALA A 571 11.24 10.65 -10.67
C ALA A 571 10.54 11.35 -11.86
N ASN A 572 11.32 11.90 -12.80
CA ASN A 572 10.81 12.50 -14.04
C ASN A 572 10.44 11.46 -15.11
N GLU A 573 10.64 10.17 -14.83
CA GLU A 573 10.28 9.05 -15.71
C GLU A 573 9.05 8.30 -15.16
N ALA A 574 8.40 8.81 -14.12
CA ALA A 574 7.21 8.25 -13.49
C ALA A 574 6.02 8.14 -14.47
N LEU A 575 5.31 7.01 -14.41
CA LEU A 575 4.10 6.76 -15.19
C LEU A 575 2.88 7.35 -14.47
N LEU A 576 2.79 7.07 -13.17
CA LEU A 576 1.75 7.61 -12.29
C LEU A 576 2.31 8.90 -11.67
N SER A 577 1.95 10.05 -12.25
CA SER A 577 2.41 11.36 -11.77
C SER A 577 1.71 11.74 -10.45
N GLY A 578 2.38 11.48 -9.33
CA GLY A 578 2.10 12.11 -8.04
C GLY A 578 3.12 13.21 -7.80
N GLU A 579 2.66 14.40 -7.41
CA GLU A 579 3.56 15.43 -6.85
C GLU A 579 4.20 14.83 -5.59
N THR A 580 5.48 14.46 -5.69
CA THR A 580 6.33 13.91 -4.62
C THR A 580 5.81 12.65 -3.93
N SER A 581 6.12 11.46 -4.46
CA SER A 581 6.00 10.21 -3.69
C SER A 581 7.01 10.23 -2.53
N PHE A 582 6.53 10.05 -1.30
CA PHE A 582 7.39 9.94 -0.10
C PHE A 582 8.37 8.76 -0.18
N THR A 583 8.12 7.78 -1.05
CA THR A 583 8.92 6.55 -1.18
C THR A 583 9.00 6.10 -2.65
N PRO A 584 9.99 6.58 -3.43
CA PRO A 584 10.14 6.26 -4.85
C PRO A 584 10.19 4.76 -5.15
N GLY A 585 10.79 3.96 -4.25
CA GLY A 585 10.87 2.51 -4.40
C GLY A 585 9.52 1.78 -4.47
N HIS A 586 8.50 2.25 -3.74
CA HIS A 586 7.14 1.68 -3.78
C HIS A 586 6.47 1.93 -5.13
N GLN A 587 6.60 3.15 -5.65
CA GLN A 587 6.08 3.52 -6.96
C GLN A 587 6.71 2.67 -8.08
N ILE A 588 8.03 2.45 -8.04
CA ILE A 588 8.74 1.63 -9.03
C ILE A 588 8.20 0.18 -9.03
N VAL A 589 7.96 -0.41 -7.86
CA VAL A 589 7.40 -1.77 -7.75
C VAL A 589 5.96 -1.82 -8.27
N GLN A 590 5.14 -0.83 -7.92
CA GLN A 590 3.78 -0.71 -8.43
C GLN A 590 3.78 -0.64 -9.96
N GLU A 591 4.58 0.25 -10.54
CA GLU A 591 4.69 0.41 -11.99
C GLU A 591 5.24 -0.84 -12.68
N TYR A 592 6.16 -1.58 -12.04
CA TYR A 592 6.67 -2.85 -12.59
C TYR A 592 5.59 -3.93 -12.68
N PHE A 593 4.76 -4.08 -11.64
CA PHE A 593 3.67 -5.07 -11.66
C PHE A 593 2.52 -4.65 -12.59
N LEU A 594 2.35 -3.35 -12.83
CA LEU A 594 1.34 -2.82 -13.75
C LEU A 594 1.79 -2.90 -15.21
N PHE A 595 2.98 -2.37 -15.51
CA PHE A 595 3.48 -2.22 -16.87
C PHE A 595 5.01 -2.38 -16.94
N PRO A 596 5.53 -3.62 -16.90
CA PRO A 596 6.96 -3.90 -16.81
C PRO A 596 7.75 -3.41 -18.04
N ASP A 597 7.09 -3.27 -19.20
CA ASP A 597 7.72 -2.78 -20.43
C ASP A 597 8.23 -1.33 -20.30
N LYS A 598 7.71 -0.56 -19.32
CA LYS A 598 8.24 0.76 -18.96
C LYS A 598 9.74 0.75 -18.64
N PHE A 599 10.27 -0.36 -18.13
CA PHE A 599 11.67 -0.45 -17.69
C PHE A 599 12.61 -0.99 -18.77
N LEU A 600 12.10 -1.21 -19.99
CA LEU A 600 12.87 -1.75 -21.13
C LEU A 600 13.44 -0.65 -22.04
N PHE A 601 13.59 0.57 -21.50
CA PHE A 601 14.22 1.68 -22.19
C PHE A 601 15.69 1.82 -21.74
N LEU A 602 16.57 2.13 -22.69
CA LEU A 602 17.99 2.36 -22.47
C LEU A 602 18.43 3.68 -23.11
N ASP A 603 19.15 4.50 -22.37
CA ASP A 603 19.78 5.72 -22.89
C ASP A 603 21.26 5.49 -23.14
N LEU A 604 21.69 5.71 -24.38
CA LEU A 604 23.10 5.80 -24.74
C LEU A 604 23.53 7.26 -24.73
N ALA A 605 24.32 7.64 -23.73
CA ALA A 605 24.95 8.96 -23.65
C ALA A 605 26.23 9.03 -24.48
N GLY A 606 26.84 10.23 -24.56
CA GLY A 606 28.19 10.42 -25.11
C GLY A 606 28.27 10.40 -26.63
N LEU A 607 27.13 10.56 -27.30
CA LEU A 607 27.05 10.60 -28.76
C LEU A 607 27.59 11.88 -29.37
N ASP A 608 27.85 12.92 -28.57
CA ASP A 608 28.61 14.09 -29.05
C ASP A 608 30.00 13.72 -29.58
N ASN A 609 30.60 12.63 -29.08
CA ASN A 609 31.86 12.12 -29.60
C ASN A 609 31.72 11.59 -31.04
N CYS A 610 30.51 11.28 -31.52
CA CYS A 610 30.28 10.86 -32.90
C CYS A 610 30.59 11.97 -33.91
N ARG A 611 30.66 13.24 -33.49
CA ARG A 611 31.01 14.35 -34.39
C ARG A 611 32.43 14.23 -34.94
N THR A 612 33.31 13.51 -34.25
CA THR A 612 34.69 13.25 -34.72
C THR A 612 34.75 12.19 -35.82
N LEU A 613 33.65 11.51 -36.12
CA LEU A 613 33.57 10.47 -37.16
C LEU A 613 33.42 11.05 -38.58
N GLY A 614 33.37 12.37 -38.74
CA GLY A 614 33.27 13.05 -40.03
C GLY A 614 31.83 13.37 -40.45
N ASN A 615 31.61 13.61 -41.74
CA ASN A 615 30.34 14.12 -42.28
C ASN A 615 29.47 13.03 -42.95
N GLY A 616 29.78 11.75 -42.70
CA GLY A 616 29.01 10.61 -43.23
C GLY A 616 27.57 10.59 -42.72
N LEU A 617 26.70 9.92 -43.47
CA LEU A 617 25.28 9.76 -43.13
C LEU A 617 24.99 8.45 -42.40
N ARG A 618 25.90 7.47 -42.47
CA ARG A 618 25.74 6.15 -41.85
C ARG A 618 26.74 5.96 -40.73
N PHE A 619 26.32 5.21 -39.71
CA PHE A 619 27.18 4.76 -38.63
C PHE A 619 26.66 3.46 -38.02
N GLU A 620 27.55 2.72 -37.37
CA GLU A 620 27.21 1.50 -36.66
C GLU A 620 27.51 1.66 -35.18
N ILE A 621 26.57 1.26 -34.32
CA ILE A 621 26.79 1.13 -32.88
C ILE A 621 26.96 -0.37 -32.59
N ASN A 622 28.10 -0.73 -32.00
CA ASN A 622 28.41 -2.11 -31.68
C ASN A 622 28.62 -2.25 -30.16
N PHE A 623 27.78 -3.09 -29.54
CA PHE A 623 27.84 -3.44 -28.13
C PHE A 623 28.63 -4.75 -28.01
N GLU A 624 29.91 -4.67 -27.62
CA GLU A 624 30.74 -5.86 -27.40
C GLU A 624 30.44 -6.43 -26.01
N LEU A 625 30.09 -7.72 -25.96
CA LEU A 625 29.77 -8.42 -24.74
C LEU A 625 31.02 -9.11 -24.15
N ALA A 626 31.06 -9.26 -22.83
CA ALA A 626 32.02 -10.09 -22.14
C ALA A 626 31.83 -11.58 -22.53
N ALA A 627 32.88 -12.40 -22.34
CA ALA A 627 32.87 -13.79 -22.79
C ALA A 627 31.78 -14.63 -22.09
N CYS A 628 31.13 -15.50 -22.87
CA CYS A 628 30.07 -16.44 -22.47
C CYS A 628 28.77 -15.77 -21.97
N PRO A 629 27.93 -15.21 -22.86
CA PRO A 629 26.63 -14.70 -22.46
C PRO A 629 25.74 -15.85 -21.97
N LEU A 630 25.01 -15.61 -20.89
CA LEU A 630 24.14 -16.59 -20.25
C LEU A 630 23.00 -17.07 -21.17
N VAL A 631 22.64 -16.24 -22.15
CA VAL A 631 21.62 -16.47 -23.19
C VAL A 631 22.12 -15.92 -24.51
N VAL A 632 21.82 -16.63 -25.61
CA VAL A 632 21.99 -16.11 -26.97
C VAL A 632 20.72 -15.35 -27.36
N PRO A 633 20.79 -14.03 -27.57
CA PRO A 633 19.59 -13.25 -27.88
C PRO A 633 19.16 -13.49 -29.33
N ARG A 634 17.85 -13.50 -29.55
CA ARG A 634 17.29 -13.34 -30.89
C ARG A 634 17.18 -11.84 -31.17
N VAL A 635 18.03 -11.31 -32.04
CA VAL A 635 17.98 -9.91 -32.49
C VAL A 635 17.44 -9.86 -33.91
N ASN A 636 16.41 -9.06 -34.12
CA ASN A 636 15.78 -8.78 -35.41
C ASN A 636 15.45 -7.29 -35.51
N GLU A 637 14.98 -6.83 -36.66
CA GLU A 637 14.66 -5.41 -36.94
C GLU A 637 13.65 -4.78 -35.97
N LYS A 638 12.83 -5.58 -35.29
CA LYS A 638 11.85 -5.11 -34.29
C LYS A 638 12.38 -5.14 -32.86
N SER A 639 13.59 -5.65 -32.63
CA SER A 639 14.14 -5.77 -31.28
C SER A 639 14.47 -4.40 -30.67
N PHE A 640 14.83 -3.41 -31.50
CA PHE A 640 15.13 -2.04 -31.08
C PHE A 640 14.21 -1.07 -31.79
N VAL A 641 13.51 -0.24 -31.02
CA VAL A 641 12.67 0.84 -31.55
C VAL A 641 13.19 2.18 -31.02
N LEU A 642 13.38 3.13 -31.93
CA LEU A 642 13.76 4.50 -31.61
C LEU A 642 12.53 5.36 -31.32
N PHE A 643 12.74 6.43 -30.57
CA PHE A 643 11.75 7.50 -30.33
C PHE A 643 10.41 6.98 -29.81
N ALA A 644 10.45 6.11 -28.81
CA ALA A 644 9.27 5.62 -28.14
C ALA A 644 9.12 6.21 -26.74
N THR A 645 7.88 6.31 -26.27
CA THR A 645 7.55 6.68 -24.88
C THR A 645 6.31 5.93 -24.42
N PRO A 646 6.20 5.59 -23.12
CA PRO A 646 4.92 5.27 -22.53
C PRO A 646 3.94 6.44 -22.65
N VAL A 647 2.68 6.09 -22.93
CA VAL A 647 1.53 6.99 -22.91
C VAL A 647 0.46 6.44 -21.97
N ILE A 648 -0.25 7.35 -21.29
CA ILE A 648 -1.27 7.01 -20.29
C ILE A 648 -2.61 7.65 -20.65
N ASN A 649 -3.71 6.91 -20.45
CA ASN A 649 -5.07 7.36 -20.77
C ASN A 649 -5.60 8.36 -19.72
N LEU A 650 -5.04 9.57 -19.75
CA LEU A 650 -5.41 10.69 -18.89
C LEU A 650 -5.53 11.96 -19.72
N PHE A 651 -6.62 12.69 -19.54
CA PHE A 651 -6.90 13.93 -20.27
C PHE A 651 -7.63 14.94 -19.39
N LYS A 652 -7.52 16.22 -19.73
CA LYS A 652 -8.25 17.30 -19.04
C LYS A 652 -9.70 17.36 -19.49
N HIS A 653 -10.60 17.58 -18.53
CA HIS A 653 -12.03 17.72 -18.77
C HIS A 653 -12.71 18.61 -17.70
N LYS A 654 -14.01 18.87 -17.88
CA LYS A 654 -14.81 19.74 -17.02
C LYS A 654 -15.94 18.96 -16.36
N ALA A 655 -16.27 19.31 -15.13
CA ALA A 655 -17.46 18.79 -14.47
C ALA A 655 -18.75 19.44 -15.00
N LYS A 656 -19.88 18.75 -14.86
CA LYS A 656 -21.20 19.36 -15.01
C LYS A 656 -21.36 20.46 -13.93
N PRO A 657 -21.78 21.69 -14.29
CA PRO A 657 -21.86 22.77 -13.32
C PRO A 657 -22.74 22.41 -12.12
N LEU A 658 -22.16 22.47 -10.92
CA LEU A 658 -22.83 22.08 -9.68
C LEU A 658 -23.34 23.33 -8.95
N SER A 659 -24.62 23.33 -8.60
CA SER A 659 -25.19 24.37 -7.72
C SER A 659 -25.23 23.84 -6.30
N VAL A 660 -24.35 24.36 -5.44
CA VAL A 660 -24.20 23.89 -4.06
C VAL A 660 -25.27 24.51 -3.18
N ASN A 661 -25.97 23.66 -2.43
CA ASN A 661 -26.78 24.09 -1.30
C ASN A 661 -25.98 23.82 -0.02
N LEU A 662 -25.69 24.88 0.74
CA LEU A 662 -24.83 24.85 1.92
C LEU A 662 -25.39 24.02 3.10
N LYS A 663 -26.65 23.55 2.98
CA LYS A 663 -27.27 22.60 3.92
C LYS A 663 -26.91 21.14 3.65
N VAL A 664 -26.49 20.80 2.42
CA VAL A 664 -26.17 19.42 2.02
C VAL A 664 -24.68 19.19 2.26
N GLN A 665 -24.34 18.20 3.08
CA GLN A 665 -22.95 17.96 3.50
C GLN A 665 -22.04 17.43 2.38
N GLN A 666 -22.56 16.63 1.44
CA GLN A 666 -21.77 16.02 0.36
C GLN A 666 -22.57 16.03 -0.96
N GLN A 667 -21.89 16.36 -2.06
CA GLN A 667 -22.48 16.38 -3.39
C GLN A 667 -21.62 15.60 -4.37
N GLN A 668 -22.26 14.81 -5.25
CA GLN A 668 -21.56 14.04 -6.26
C GLN A 668 -21.13 14.92 -7.44
N VAL A 669 -19.89 14.71 -7.89
CA VAL A 669 -19.32 15.37 -9.07
C VAL A 669 -19.50 14.47 -10.28
N HIS A 670 -20.10 15.00 -11.34
CA HIS A 670 -20.27 14.30 -12.62
C HIS A 670 -19.49 14.99 -13.73
N THR A 671 -19.01 14.21 -14.70
CA THR A 671 -18.39 14.72 -15.92
C THR A 671 -19.43 15.43 -16.80
N ALA A 672 -19.01 16.46 -17.54
CA ALA A 672 -19.87 17.16 -18.50
C ALA A 672 -19.96 16.41 -19.84
N GLY A 673 -21.04 16.64 -20.60
CA GLY A 673 -21.20 16.15 -21.97
C GLY A 673 -22.03 14.87 -22.12
N GLU A 674 -22.37 14.55 -23.37
CA GLU A 674 -23.25 13.42 -23.74
C GLU A 674 -22.62 12.06 -23.47
N HIS A 675 -21.30 11.94 -23.61
CA HIS A 675 -20.53 10.70 -23.38
C HIS A 675 -20.03 10.54 -21.95
N SER A 676 -20.62 11.25 -20.97
CA SER A 676 -20.18 11.27 -19.57
C SER A 676 -20.09 9.87 -18.94
N ALA A 677 -20.93 8.92 -19.37
CA ALA A 677 -20.90 7.52 -18.91
C ALA A 677 -19.59 6.78 -19.24
N HIS A 678 -18.86 7.22 -20.26
CA HIS A 678 -17.58 6.62 -20.67
C HIS A 678 -16.37 7.29 -20.02
N PHE A 679 -16.58 8.35 -19.24
CA PHE A 679 -15.51 9.07 -18.56
C PHE A 679 -15.55 8.79 -17.07
N GLN A 680 -14.42 8.33 -16.54
CA GLN A 680 -14.23 8.17 -15.11
C GLN A 680 -13.32 9.27 -14.58
N ILE A 681 -13.72 9.89 -13.46
CA ILE A 681 -12.94 10.94 -12.81
C ILE A 681 -11.72 10.29 -12.15
N HIS A 682 -10.52 10.76 -12.51
CA HIS A 682 -9.26 10.33 -11.90
C HIS A 682 -8.84 11.29 -10.78
N SER A 683 -8.90 12.60 -11.02
CA SER A 683 -8.62 13.63 -10.00
C SER A 683 -9.42 14.90 -10.24
N VAL A 684 -9.66 15.64 -9.15
CA VAL A 684 -10.16 17.01 -9.17
C VAL A 684 -8.96 17.93 -9.10
N ASP A 685 -8.76 18.75 -10.12
CA ASP A 685 -7.55 19.57 -10.26
C ASP A 685 -7.77 20.98 -9.71
N LYS A 686 -8.97 21.54 -9.89
CA LYS A 686 -9.29 22.91 -9.50
C LYS A 686 -10.78 23.07 -9.23
N VAL A 687 -11.12 23.82 -8.18
CA VAL A 687 -12.50 24.16 -7.82
C VAL A 687 -12.63 25.68 -7.71
N GLU A 688 -13.46 26.29 -8.55
CA GLU A 688 -13.79 27.71 -8.50
C GLU A 688 -15.29 27.90 -8.27
N GLY A 689 -15.67 28.77 -7.33
CA GLY A 689 -17.05 29.19 -7.10
C GLY A 689 -17.36 30.55 -7.69
N LEU A 690 -18.54 30.68 -8.28
CA LEU A 690 -19.10 31.92 -8.79
C LEU A 690 -20.28 32.36 -7.90
N LEU A 691 -20.10 33.49 -7.22
CA LEU A 691 -21.15 34.13 -6.41
C LEU A 691 -22.11 34.91 -7.33
N LYS A 692 -23.41 34.59 -7.25
CA LYS A 692 -24.45 35.23 -8.10
C LYS A 692 -24.54 36.75 -7.97
N LYS A 693 -24.21 37.34 -6.80
CA LYS A 693 -24.41 38.77 -6.52
C LYS A 693 -23.23 39.68 -6.87
N LYS A 694 -22.00 39.17 -6.97
CA LYS A 694 -20.78 40.00 -7.13
C LYS A 694 -19.93 39.64 -8.33
N SER A 695 -20.27 38.60 -9.10
CA SER A 695 -19.42 38.04 -10.17
C SER A 695 -17.96 37.79 -9.74
N ALA A 696 -17.73 37.68 -8.43
CA ALA A 696 -16.43 37.45 -7.84
C ALA A 696 -16.17 35.94 -7.87
N LYS A 697 -15.01 35.56 -8.40
CA LYS A 697 -14.53 34.18 -8.37
C LYS A 697 -13.90 33.90 -7.02
N ILE A 698 -14.37 32.83 -6.37
CA ILE A 698 -13.75 32.27 -5.18
C ILE A 698 -12.96 31.04 -5.61
N LYS A 699 -11.67 31.01 -5.33
CA LYS A 699 -10.87 29.79 -5.49
C LYS A 699 -10.99 28.96 -4.22
N TYR A 700 -11.36 27.69 -4.36
CA TYR A 700 -11.35 26.74 -3.25
C TYR A 700 -10.05 25.93 -3.29
N GLU A 701 -9.38 25.84 -2.14
CA GLU A 701 -8.25 24.94 -1.97
C GLU A 701 -8.76 23.56 -1.52
N VAL A 702 -8.34 22.52 -2.23
CA VAL A 702 -8.59 21.14 -1.83
C VAL A 702 -7.62 20.83 -0.69
N GLN A 703 -8.13 20.69 0.53
CA GLN A 703 -7.31 20.35 1.69
C GLN A 703 -7.74 19.03 2.31
N ASN A 704 -6.76 18.33 2.86
CA ASN A 704 -7.00 17.14 3.65
C ASN A 704 -7.55 17.54 5.04
N PRO A 705 -8.69 16.98 5.49
CA PRO A 705 -9.27 17.27 6.80
C PRO A 705 -8.32 17.01 7.98
N LEU A 706 -7.39 16.05 7.87
CA LEU A 706 -6.45 15.70 8.94
C LEU A 706 -5.24 16.64 9.02
N LEU A 707 -4.94 17.36 7.94
CA LEU A 707 -3.76 18.22 7.82
C LEU A 707 -4.11 19.72 7.93
N GLN A 708 -5.24 20.09 8.54
CA GLN A 708 -5.69 21.49 8.66
C GLN A 708 -4.59 22.40 9.25
N HIS A 709 -3.93 23.19 8.40
CA HIS A 709 -2.89 24.15 8.79
C HIS A 709 -3.34 25.61 8.59
N SER A 710 -4.39 25.88 7.79
CA SER A 710 -4.86 27.24 7.52
C SER A 710 -6.28 27.48 8.05
N LYS A 711 -6.44 28.47 8.94
CA LYS A 711 -7.75 29.02 9.33
C LYS A 711 -8.27 30.07 8.35
N GLU A 712 -7.46 30.50 7.39
CA GLU A 712 -7.77 31.55 6.41
C GLU A 712 -7.83 30.94 5.01
N GLY A 713 -9.00 30.96 4.37
CA GLY A 713 -9.18 30.50 2.99
C GLY A 713 -10.48 29.73 2.77
N HIS A 714 -10.97 29.72 1.52
CA HIS A 714 -12.09 28.87 1.13
C HIS A 714 -11.57 27.46 0.83
N ILE A 715 -12.01 26.48 1.60
CA ILE A 715 -11.55 25.09 1.57
C ILE A 715 -12.67 24.19 1.05
N CYS A 716 -12.32 23.16 0.29
CA CYS A 716 -13.19 22.03 -0.02
C CYS A 716 -12.48 20.71 0.28
N HIS A 717 -13.29 19.67 0.55
CA HIS A 717 -12.80 18.30 0.70
C HIS A 717 -13.35 17.45 -0.42
N ILE A 718 -12.47 16.64 -1.01
CA ILE A 718 -12.80 15.67 -2.04
C ILE A 718 -12.62 14.29 -1.43
N THR A 719 -13.69 13.52 -1.41
CA THR A 719 -13.67 12.14 -0.91
C THR A 719 -14.09 11.22 -2.04
N GLN A 720 -13.40 10.09 -2.19
CA GLN A 720 -13.81 9.01 -3.08
C GLN A 720 -14.43 7.91 -2.23
N GLY A 721 -15.67 7.54 -2.57
CA GLY A 721 -16.44 6.52 -1.88
C GLY A 721 -16.96 5.47 -2.84
N ARG A 722 -17.27 4.28 -2.35
CA ARG A 722 -17.89 3.22 -3.16
C ARG A 722 -19.22 3.74 -3.69
N SER A 723 -19.49 3.56 -4.98
CA SER A 723 -20.75 4.03 -5.56
C SER A 723 -21.93 3.28 -4.97
N ALA A 724 -23.01 4.01 -4.65
CA ALA A 724 -24.21 3.40 -4.08
C ALA A 724 -24.89 2.45 -5.08
N ILE A 725 -24.81 2.75 -6.38
CA ILE A 725 -25.54 2.04 -7.45
C ILE A 725 -24.59 1.18 -8.29
N GLY A 726 -23.34 1.60 -8.46
CA GLY A 726 -22.36 0.89 -9.29
C GLY A 726 -21.27 0.18 -8.49
N ASP A 727 -20.45 -0.58 -9.21
CA ASP A 727 -19.24 -1.24 -8.68
C ASP A 727 -17.99 -0.32 -8.72
N GLY A 728 -18.15 0.93 -9.16
CA GLY A 728 -17.11 1.95 -9.21
C GLY A 728 -17.02 2.83 -7.96
N PHE A 729 -16.27 3.92 -8.07
CA PHE A 729 -16.15 4.95 -7.04
C PHE A 729 -16.79 6.25 -7.51
N ASP A 730 -17.53 6.88 -6.60
CA ASP A 730 -18.08 8.20 -6.77
C ASP A 730 -17.15 9.24 -6.15
N THR A 731 -16.93 10.34 -6.89
CA THR A 731 -16.21 11.50 -6.38
C THR A 731 -17.20 12.45 -5.72
N LEU A 732 -17.06 12.63 -4.41
CA LEU A 732 -17.89 13.49 -3.59
C LEU A 732 -17.13 14.75 -3.22
N LEU A 733 -17.80 15.90 -3.33
CA LEU A 733 -17.29 17.20 -2.91
C LEU A 733 -18.09 17.69 -1.71
N SER A 734 -17.37 18.16 -0.68
CA SER A 734 -17.95 18.83 0.48
C SER A 734 -17.26 20.17 0.75
N ILE A 735 -18.04 21.17 1.18
CA ILE A 735 -17.55 22.49 1.58
C ILE A 735 -17.90 22.68 3.07
N PRO A 736 -16.90 22.87 3.95
CA PRO A 736 -17.12 23.04 5.38
C PRO A 736 -17.99 24.25 5.72
N SER A 737 -18.84 24.09 6.73
CA SER A 737 -19.82 25.13 7.13
C SER A 737 -19.20 26.43 7.66
N HIS A 738 -17.94 26.42 8.11
CA HIS A 738 -17.25 27.63 8.58
C HIS A 738 -16.95 28.62 7.43
N ASN A 739 -16.79 28.12 6.19
CA ASN A 739 -16.63 28.96 5.00
C ASN A 739 -17.94 29.59 4.52
N THR A 740 -19.05 29.26 5.19
CA THR A 740 -20.40 29.51 4.70
C THR A 740 -21.28 30.18 5.76
N GLN A 741 -20.71 30.54 6.93
CA GLN A 741 -21.46 31.02 8.11
C GLN A 741 -22.30 32.28 7.87
N ASN A 742 -22.11 33.00 6.75
CA ASN A 742 -22.88 34.21 6.41
C ASN A 742 -23.47 34.20 4.97
N GLN A 743 -23.55 33.06 4.28
CA GLN A 743 -24.07 32.99 2.91
C GLN A 743 -25.33 32.11 2.81
N THR A 744 -26.46 32.73 2.45
CA THR A 744 -27.73 32.06 2.12
C THR A 744 -27.88 31.78 0.62
N ASP A 745 -26.91 32.21 -0.20
CA ASP A 745 -26.99 32.16 -1.66
C ASP A 745 -26.44 30.83 -2.22
N ARG A 746 -27.07 30.33 -3.29
CA ARG A 746 -26.57 29.19 -4.08
C ARG A 746 -25.28 29.58 -4.79
N ILE A 747 -24.20 28.81 -4.55
CA ILE A 747 -22.91 28.97 -5.22
C ILE A 747 -22.87 28.03 -6.42
N LYS A 748 -22.48 28.54 -7.60
CA LYS A 748 -22.23 27.69 -8.78
C LYS A 748 -20.75 27.36 -8.82
N LEU A 749 -20.40 26.07 -8.82
CA LEU A 749 -19.02 25.61 -8.94
C LEU A 749 -18.68 25.29 -10.39
N ASP A 750 -17.51 25.76 -10.81
CA ASP A 750 -16.77 25.33 -11.99
C ASP A 750 -15.59 24.48 -11.52
N ILE A 751 -15.48 23.26 -12.06
CA ILE A 751 -14.54 22.24 -11.56
C ILE A 751 -13.77 21.68 -12.75
N ASP A 752 -12.44 21.79 -12.67
CA ASP A 752 -11.51 21.14 -13.59
C ASP A 752 -11.19 19.74 -13.11
N LEU A 753 -11.27 18.78 -14.02
CA LEU A 753 -11.07 17.36 -13.77
C LEU A 753 -9.95 16.82 -14.67
N THR A 754 -9.21 15.85 -14.16
CA THR A 754 -8.50 14.89 -15.00
C THR A 754 -9.32 13.60 -15.04
N CYS A 755 -9.59 13.09 -16.24
CA CYS A 755 -10.42 11.91 -16.47
C CYS A 755 -9.66 10.84 -17.27
N THR A 756 -10.19 9.63 -17.23
CA THR A 756 -9.82 8.47 -18.04
C THR A 756 -11.05 7.97 -18.82
N ASN A 757 -10.85 7.24 -19.92
CA ASN A 757 -11.90 6.61 -20.74
C ASN A 757 -12.42 5.29 -20.13
N GLY A 758 -12.06 4.99 -18.88
CA GLY A 758 -12.49 3.78 -18.17
C GLY A 758 -12.02 2.52 -18.90
N ILE A 759 -12.95 1.66 -19.30
CA ILE A 759 -12.66 0.36 -19.90
C ILE A 759 -12.54 0.38 -21.42
N LEU A 760 -12.91 1.49 -22.07
CA LEU A 760 -12.90 1.59 -23.54
C LEU A 760 -11.51 1.35 -24.16
N PRO A 761 -10.40 1.85 -23.59
CA PRO A 761 -9.08 1.64 -24.19
C PRO A 761 -8.67 0.17 -24.33
N GLU A 762 -9.29 -0.73 -23.57
CA GLU A 762 -9.01 -2.17 -23.59
C GLU A 762 -9.38 -2.83 -24.93
N GLN A 763 -10.26 -2.18 -25.71
CA GLN A 763 -10.69 -2.66 -27.02
C GLN A 763 -9.71 -2.27 -28.14
N LEU A 764 -8.70 -1.44 -27.85
CA LEU A 764 -7.76 -0.95 -28.84
C LEU A 764 -6.65 -1.97 -29.15
N GLY A 765 -6.45 -2.21 -30.44
CA GLY A 765 -5.37 -3.02 -30.98
C GLY A 765 -4.02 -2.32 -31.04
N ILE A 766 -3.00 -3.06 -31.48
CA ILE A 766 -1.68 -2.50 -31.82
C ILE A 766 -1.81 -1.65 -33.08
N GLY A 767 -1.34 -0.40 -33.04
CA GLY A 767 -1.39 0.54 -34.15
C GLY A 767 -2.62 1.46 -34.18
N GLU A 768 -3.58 1.28 -33.26
CA GLU A 768 -4.83 2.06 -33.24
C GLU A 768 -4.74 3.34 -32.39
N VAL A 769 -3.71 3.49 -31.57
CA VAL A 769 -3.35 4.77 -30.92
C VAL A 769 -2.36 5.48 -31.84
N CYS A 770 -2.90 6.18 -32.84
CA CYS A 770 -2.15 6.70 -33.99
C CYS A 770 -2.54 8.12 -34.43
N VAL A 771 -3.48 8.76 -33.75
CA VAL A 771 -3.96 10.09 -34.13
C VAL A 771 -3.19 11.15 -33.34
N ALA A 772 -2.53 12.05 -34.06
CA ALA A 772 -1.82 13.19 -33.48
C ALA A 772 -2.79 14.17 -32.81
N GLY A 773 -2.52 14.55 -31.56
CA GLY A 773 -3.18 15.68 -30.92
C GLY A 773 -2.68 17.02 -31.47
N VAL A 774 -3.31 18.12 -31.02
CA VAL A 774 -3.03 19.49 -31.50
C VAL A 774 -1.54 19.89 -31.37
N ALA A 775 -0.83 19.33 -30.39
CA ALA A 775 0.58 19.65 -30.10
C ALA A 775 1.59 18.77 -30.84
N THR A 776 1.17 17.78 -31.62
CA THR A 776 2.09 16.83 -32.30
C THR A 776 2.31 17.25 -33.76
N PRO A 777 3.54 17.62 -34.17
CA PRO A 777 3.82 18.10 -35.53
C PRO A 777 3.59 17.05 -36.63
N GLU A 778 3.23 17.50 -37.84
CA GLU A 778 2.96 16.62 -38.99
C GLU A 778 4.20 15.90 -39.55
N SER A 779 5.41 16.31 -39.14
CA SER A 779 6.70 15.76 -39.58
C SER A 779 7.04 14.38 -38.98
N VAL A 780 6.16 13.83 -38.13
CA VAL A 780 6.31 12.51 -37.52
C VAL A 780 5.03 11.70 -37.66
N GLU A 781 5.16 10.39 -37.84
CA GLU A 781 4.05 9.44 -37.71
C GLU A 781 4.11 8.81 -36.33
N LEU A 782 2.96 8.53 -35.72
CA LEU A 782 2.92 7.89 -34.41
C LEU A 782 2.00 6.68 -34.43
N ARG A 783 2.36 5.65 -33.66
CA ARG A 783 1.53 4.46 -33.44
C ARG A 783 1.93 3.76 -32.16
N ASN A 784 0.97 3.16 -31.46
CA ASN A 784 1.32 2.23 -30.38
C ASN A 784 1.94 0.94 -30.91
N ILE A 785 3.01 0.51 -30.27
CA ILE A 785 3.78 -0.69 -30.61
C ILE A 785 3.54 -1.85 -29.64
N LYS A 786 2.87 -1.59 -28.51
CA LYS A 786 2.42 -2.59 -27.54
C LYS A 786 0.90 -2.55 -27.42
N SER A 787 0.31 -3.64 -26.94
CA SER A 787 -1.12 -3.69 -26.61
C SER A 787 -1.44 -2.70 -25.49
N VAL A 788 -2.66 -2.18 -25.47
CA VAL A 788 -3.14 -1.31 -24.39
C VAL A 788 -3.42 -2.16 -23.15
N THR A 789 -2.96 -1.72 -21.98
CA THR A 789 -3.22 -2.40 -20.70
C THR A 789 -4.67 -2.16 -20.23
N ALA A 790 -5.20 -3.08 -19.42
CA ALA A 790 -6.49 -2.82 -18.76
C ALA A 790 -6.44 -1.67 -17.77
N THR A 791 -7.58 -1.01 -17.62
CA THR A 791 -7.83 -0.08 -16.52
C THR A 791 -8.14 -0.90 -15.27
N ILE A 792 -7.42 -0.62 -14.19
CA ILE A 792 -7.56 -1.36 -12.92
C ILE A 792 -8.24 -0.45 -11.90
N SER A 793 -9.39 -0.89 -11.41
CA SER A 793 -10.03 -0.29 -10.24
C SER A 793 -9.29 -0.73 -8.98
N GLN A 794 -8.89 0.23 -8.14
CA GLN A 794 -8.38 -0.07 -6.80
C GLN A 794 -9.56 -0.58 -5.96
N GLY A 795 -9.83 -1.89 -6.01
CA GLY A 795 -10.95 -2.46 -5.27
C GLY A 795 -10.75 -2.35 -3.75
N ILE A 796 -11.87 -2.35 -3.03
CA ILE A 796 -11.93 -2.38 -1.56
C ILE A 796 -11.79 -3.86 -1.15
N ASP A 797 -10.56 -4.31 -0.98
CA ASP A 797 -10.29 -5.57 -0.29
C ASP A 797 -10.17 -5.28 1.22
N GLN A 798 -10.70 -6.18 2.05
CA GLN A 798 -10.80 -5.99 3.50
C GLN A 798 -9.44 -5.64 4.10
N ASN A 799 -9.34 -4.43 4.63
CA ASN A 799 -8.15 -3.82 5.20
C ASN A 799 -6.96 -3.63 4.25
N ARG A 800 -7.11 -3.77 2.93
CA ARG A 800 -5.97 -3.67 2.00
C ARG A 800 -5.27 -2.31 2.09
N GLN A 801 -6.04 -1.23 2.19
CA GLN A 801 -5.52 0.12 2.39
C GLN A 801 -4.76 0.25 3.73
N TRP A 802 -5.29 -0.36 4.78
CA TRP A 802 -4.61 -0.44 6.08
C TRP A 802 -3.30 -1.21 5.98
N ARG A 803 -3.26 -2.34 5.26
CA ARG A 803 -2.02 -3.11 5.04
C ARG A 803 -1.02 -2.33 4.17
N LEU A 804 -1.48 -1.64 3.13
CA LEU A 804 -0.64 -0.72 2.34
C LEU A 804 -0.01 0.37 3.22
N PHE A 805 -0.83 1.01 4.06
CA PHE A 805 -0.34 1.98 5.04
C PHE A 805 0.67 1.36 6.01
N SER A 806 0.43 0.13 6.49
CA SER A 806 1.38 -0.63 7.30
C SER A 806 2.69 -0.90 6.55
N GLY A 807 2.65 -1.12 5.24
CA GLY A 807 3.83 -1.26 4.39
C GLY A 807 4.68 0.01 4.34
N PHE A 808 4.07 1.19 4.49
CA PHE A 808 4.78 2.47 4.55
C PHE A 808 5.44 2.74 5.90
N SER A 809 4.98 2.11 6.98
CA SER A 809 5.71 2.09 8.25
C SER A 809 6.91 1.14 8.15
N LEU A 810 7.94 1.64 7.47
CA LEU A 810 9.20 0.97 7.15
C LEU A 810 10.00 0.69 8.43
N ASN A 811 9.83 -0.53 8.95
CA ASN A 811 10.69 -1.09 10.00
C ASN A 811 11.76 -1.97 9.34
N SER A 812 12.99 -1.94 9.85
CA SER A 812 14.08 -2.84 9.41
C SER A 812 13.68 -4.33 9.53
N THR A 813 12.67 -4.63 10.36
CA THR A 813 12.03 -5.94 10.53
C THR A 813 11.32 -6.46 9.26
N SER A 814 10.89 -5.60 8.34
CA SER A 814 10.30 -6.03 7.06
C SER A 814 11.31 -6.79 6.20
N LEU A 815 12.60 -6.51 6.35
CA LEU A 815 13.71 -7.22 5.69
C LEU A 815 14.21 -8.43 6.48
N ALA A 816 13.60 -8.74 7.63
CA ALA A 816 14.07 -9.81 8.51
C ALA A 816 13.75 -11.23 8.01
N SER A 817 12.78 -11.39 7.10
CA SER A 817 12.40 -12.69 6.56
C SER A 817 11.89 -12.59 5.12
N ALA A 818 12.00 -13.70 4.38
CA ALA A 818 11.50 -13.78 3.01
C ALA A 818 9.97 -13.68 2.97
N ASN A 819 9.29 -14.24 3.97
CA ASN A 819 7.83 -14.19 4.06
C ASN A 819 7.34 -12.74 4.21
N ASN A 820 7.97 -11.95 5.08
CA ASN A 820 7.63 -10.54 5.25
C ASN A 820 7.78 -9.75 3.95
N LEU A 821 8.89 -9.95 3.23
CA LEU A 821 9.12 -9.30 1.94
C LEU A 821 8.06 -9.70 0.92
N ARG A 822 7.69 -11.00 0.84
CA ARG A 822 6.62 -11.46 -0.05
C ARG A 822 5.28 -10.82 0.31
N ALA A 823 4.91 -10.78 1.59
CA ALA A 823 3.66 -10.19 2.04
C ALA A 823 3.57 -8.71 1.63
N VAL A 824 4.64 -7.93 1.83
CA VAL A 824 4.68 -6.53 1.39
C VAL A 824 4.57 -6.40 -0.14
N LEU A 825 5.29 -7.22 -0.90
CA LEU A 825 5.24 -7.17 -2.37
C LEU A 825 3.86 -7.55 -2.92
N HIS A 826 3.17 -8.51 -2.27
CA HIS A 826 1.81 -8.92 -2.66
C HIS A 826 0.79 -7.77 -2.53
N LEU A 827 1.00 -6.79 -1.65
CA LEU A 827 0.14 -5.61 -1.55
C LEU A 827 0.09 -4.78 -2.86
N PHE A 828 1.19 -4.78 -3.62
CA PHE A 828 1.29 -4.10 -4.91
C PHE A 828 0.72 -4.91 -6.07
N THR A 829 0.41 -6.20 -5.86
CA THR A 829 -0.36 -6.98 -6.82
C THR A 829 -1.84 -6.62 -6.68
N ASN A 830 -2.51 -6.35 -7.80
CA ASN A 830 -3.94 -6.07 -7.82
C ASN A 830 -4.69 -7.35 -8.19
N PRO A 831 -5.19 -8.13 -7.21
CA PRO A 831 -5.95 -9.35 -7.51
C PRO A 831 -7.22 -9.07 -8.33
N ASN A 832 -7.72 -7.83 -8.23
CA ASN A 832 -8.95 -7.36 -8.88
C ASN A 832 -8.74 -6.94 -10.34
N SER A 833 -7.54 -7.12 -10.88
CA SER A 833 -7.28 -6.88 -12.30
C SER A 833 -8.08 -7.84 -13.17
N ARG A 834 -8.67 -7.34 -14.25
CA ARG A 834 -9.31 -8.18 -15.28
C ARG A 834 -8.31 -9.13 -15.96
N HIS A 835 -7.02 -8.77 -16.01
CA HIS A 835 -5.98 -9.63 -16.55
C HIS A 835 -5.36 -10.53 -15.48
N GLN A 836 -6.09 -11.59 -15.11
CA GLN A 836 -5.64 -12.58 -14.12
C GLN A 836 -4.30 -13.24 -14.48
N ALA A 837 -3.99 -13.44 -15.76
CA ALA A 837 -2.71 -13.99 -16.20
C ALA A 837 -1.51 -13.14 -15.74
N SER A 838 -1.62 -11.81 -15.78
CA SER A 838 -0.57 -10.90 -15.31
C SER A 838 -0.41 -10.96 -13.79
N VAL A 839 -1.54 -10.99 -13.07
CA VAL A 839 -1.56 -11.15 -11.61
C VAL A 839 -0.86 -12.44 -11.21
N MET A 840 -1.25 -13.58 -11.79
CA MET A 840 -0.65 -14.89 -11.51
C MET A 840 0.86 -14.92 -11.83
N ALA A 841 1.28 -14.28 -12.92
CA ALA A 841 2.70 -14.17 -13.25
C ALA A 841 3.46 -13.35 -12.19
N ASN A 842 2.90 -12.22 -11.73
CA ASN A 842 3.49 -11.40 -10.68
C ASN A 842 3.53 -12.13 -9.33
N THR A 843 2.45 -12.81 -8.94
CA THR A 843 2.40 -13.64 -7.73
C THR A 843 3.49 -14.71 -7.76
N ARG A 844 3.65 -15.43 -8.89
CA ARG A 844 4.73 -16.42 -9.05
C ARG A 844 6.12 -15.79 -8.90
N LYS A 845 6.36 -14.60 -9.47
CA LYS A 845 7.63 -13.88 -9.30
C LYS A 845 7.91 -13.55 -7.84
N ILE A 846 6.89 -13.14 -7.08
CA ILE A 846 7.03 -12.87 -5.64
C ILE A 846 7.32 -14.17 -4.87
N ASP A 847 6.61 -15.25 -5.18
CA ASP A 847 6.79 -16.57 -4.54
C ASP A 847 8.12 -17.24 -4.90
N SER A 848 8.86 -16.69 -5.87
CA SER A 848 10.23 -17.11 -6.19
C SER A 848 11.23 -16.79 -5.07
N ILE A 849 10.94 -15.81 -4.20
CA ILE A 849 11.83 -15.38 -3.12
C ILE A 849 11.88 -16.48 -2.05
N VAL A 850 13.00 -17.21 -1.97
CA VAL A 850 13.17 -18.32 -1.02
C VAL A 850 13.73 -17.84 0.31
N SER A 851 14.78 -17.00 0.25
CA SER A 851 15.47 -16.51 1.44
C SER A 851 16.03 -15.12 1.22
N ILE A 852 16.05 -14.33 2.28
CA ILE A 852 16.73 -13.04 2.37
C ILE A 852 17.68 -13.09 3.56
N GLU A 853 18.93 -12.70 3.35
CA GLU A 853 19.90 -12.46 4.40
C GLU A 853 20.36 -11.00 4.34
N ALA A 854 20.00 -10.22 5.36
CA ALA A 854 20.50 -8.85 5.52
C ALA A 854 21.62 -8.84 6.56
N LYS A 855 22.86 -8.55 6.13
CA LYS A 855 24.02 -8.42 7.02
C LYS A 855 24.44 -6.96 7.10
N THR A 856 24.67 -6.46 8.31
CA THR A 856 25.22 -5.11 8.47
C THR A 856 26.64 -5.05 7.96
N ALA A 857 26.97 -4.02 7.19
CA ALA A 857 28.32 -3.80 6.65
C ALA A 857 28.67 -2.30 6.72
N ASP A 858 29.97 -2.01 6.80
CA ASP A 858 30.50 -0.66 6.79
C ASP A 858 31.28 -0.45 5.49
N ARG A 859 31.07 0.68 4.79
CA ARG A 859 31.70 1.02 3.51
C ARG A 859 32.18 2.45 3.48
N LEU A 860 33.35 2.66 2.87
CA LEU A 860 33.89 3.98 2.62
C LEU A 860 33.24 4.54 1.34
N ILE A 861 32.53 5.66 1.45
CA ILE A 861 31.94 6.37 0.32
C ILE A 861 32.46 7.81 0.38
N GLY A 862 33.25 8.19 -0.64
CA GLY A 862 34.08 9.40 -0.55
C GLY A 862 35.10 9.26 0.58
N ARG A 863 34.97 10.08 1.63
CA ARG A 863 35.86 10.09 2.82
C ARG A 863 35.18 9.63 4.11
N THR A 864 33.90 9.30 4.04
CA THR A 864 33.10 8.99 5.21
C THR A 864 32.74 7.51 5.20
N ILE A 865 32.76 6.89 6.38
CA ILE A 865 32.27 5.54 6.54
C ILE A 865 30.75 5.58 6.73
N TYR A 866 30.06 4.82 5.91
CA TYR A 866 28.63 4.60 6.03
C TYR A 866 28.38 3.20 6.50
N ARG A 867 27.39 3.03 7.39
CA ARG A 867 26.89 1.72 7.79
C ARG A 867 25.60 1.42 7.05
N GLY A 868 25.43 0.18 6.64
CA GLY A 868 24.32 -0.21 5.79
C GLY A 868 24.08 -1.71 5.80
N TYR A 869 23.30 -2.18 4.84
CA TYR A 869 22.99 -3.59 4.67
C TYR A 869 23.59 -4.14 3.36
N ASP A 870 24.34 -5.23 3.49
CA ASP A 870 24.59 -6.16 2.38
C ASP A 870 23.47 -7.21 2.41
N ILE A 871 22.58 -7.15 1.41
CA ILE A 871 21.42 -8.03 1.28
C ILE A 871 21.73 -9.11 0.25
N ARG A 872 21.57 -10.38 0.64
CA ARG A 872 21.62 -11.52 -0.26
C ARG A 872 20.23 -12.11 -0.41
N LEU A 873 19.75 -12.17 -1.64
CA LEU A 873 18.47 -12.81 -2.00
C LEU A 873 18.74 -14.09 -2.76
N LYS A 874 18.00 -15.15 -2.42
CA LYS A 874 17.95 -16.37 -3.23
C LYS A 874 16.59 -16.46 -3.91
N LEU A 875 16.60 -16.54 -5.24
CA LEU A 875 15.41 -16.60 -6.08
C LEU A 875 15.37 -17.92 -6.85
N ARG A 876 14.17 -18.47 -7.02
CA ARG A 876 13.95 -19.63 -7.91
C ARG A 876 13.76 -19.17 -9.35
N GLY A 877 14.63 -19.63 -10.27
CA GLY A 877 14.61 -19.20 -11.67
C GLY A 877 13.44 -19.72 -12.51
N ASP A 878 12.85 -20.85 -12.12
CA ASP A 878 11.68 -21.49 -12.78
C ASP A 878 10.38 -20.66 -12.69
N HIS A 879 10.32 -19.67 -11.79
CA HIS A 879 9.18 -18.76 -11.63
C HIS A 879 9.26 -17.54 -12.57
N PHE A 880 10.32 -17.42 -13.37
CA PHE A 880 10.53 -16.34 -14.33
C PHE A 880 10.51 -16.86 -15.77
N ALA A 881 10.19 -15.99 -16.73
CA ALA A 881 10.21 -16.36 -18.14
C ALA A 881 11.63 -16.68 -18.66
N GLY A 882 12.66 -16.17 -18.00
CA GLY A 882 14.06 -16.32 -18.35
C GLY A 882 14.98 -15.52 -17.42
N PRO A 883 16.30 -15.62 -17.58
CA PRO A 883 17.26 -14.91 -16.72
C PRO A 883 17.15 -13.38 -16.89
N GLY A 884 16.76 -12.88 -18.06
CA GLY A 884 16.50 -11.46 -18.25
C GLY A 884 15.35 -10.92 -17.41
N ASP A 885 14.27 -11.70 -17.26
CA ASP A 885 13.12 -11.32 -16.44
C ASP A 885 13.46 -11.33 -14.95
N LEU A 886 14.25 -12.32 -14.51
CA LEU A 886 14.80 -12.37 -13.15
C LEU A 886 15.70 -11.16 -12.88
N TYR A 887 16.58 -10.79 -13.82
CA TYR A 887 17.47 -9.64 -13.67
C TYR A 887 16.72 -8.32 -13.60
N LEU A 888 15.68 -8.14 -14.43
CA LEU A 888 14.83 -6.94 -14.38
C LEU A 888 14.07 -6.85 -13.05
N PHE A 889 13.45 -7.94 -12.61
CA PHE A 889 12.78 -7.99 -11.30
C PHE A 889 13.75 -7.67 -10.15
N SER A 890 14.96 -8.24 -10.20
CA SER A 890 16.01 -7.98 -9.22
C SER A 890 16.49 -6.53 -9.23
N SER A 891 16.56 -5.92 -10.43
CA SER A 891 16.86 -4.49 -10.56
C SER A 891 15.79 -3.63 -9.91
N VAL A 892 14.50 -3.98 -10.07
CA VAL A 892 13.39 -3.30 -9.39
C VAL A 892 13.48 -3.46 -7.87
N LEU A 893 13.75 -4.67 -7.37
CA LEU A 893 13.93 -4.93 -5.95
C LEU A 893 15.09 -4.15 -5.36
N GLU A 894 16.20 -3.97 -6.09
CA GLU A 894 17.33 -3.15 -5.61
C GLU A 894 16.90 -1.72 -5.28
N ARG A 895 16.06 -1.09 -6.12
CA ARG A 895 15.56 0.29 -5.87
C ARG A 895 14.52 0.30 -4.75
N PHE A 896 13.65 -0.71 -4.71
CA PHE A 896 12.68 -0.87 -3.65
C PHE A 896 13.35 -0.93 -2.27
N LEU A 897 14.40 -1.73 -2.13
CA LEU A 897 15.15 -1.87 -0.88
C LEU A 897 15.90 -0.59 -0.48
N GLY A 898 16.30 0.24 -1.45
CA GLY A 898 16.85 1.58 -1.20
C GLY A 898 15.88 2.52 -0.48
N GLY A 899 14.57 2.33 -0.66
CA GLY A 899 13.53 3.09 0.04
C GLY A 899 13.37 2.74 1.52
N TYR A 900 13.91 1.60 1.99
CA TYR A 900 13.77 1.13 3.38
C TYR A 900 14.81 1.71 4.34
N VAL A 901 15.86 2.32 3.82
CA VAL A 901 16.98 2.87 4.60
C VAL A 901 17.04 4.39 4.46
N THR A 902 17.55 5.08 5.47
CA THR A 902 17.75 6.54 5.41
C THR A 902 18.88 6.93 4.46
N GLN A 903 18.92 8.20 4.05
CA GLN A 903 20.02 8.78 3.28
C GLN A 903 21.40 8.68 3.95
N SER A 904 21.46 8.36 5.24
CA SER A 904 22.71 8.12 5.98
C SER A 904 23.14 6.65 6.00
N CYS A 905 22.42 5.78 5.29
CA CYS A 905 22.70 4.36 5.19
C CYS A 905 22.79 3.93 3.73
N PHE A 906 23.48 2.81 3.48
CA PHE A 906 23.53 2.21 2.14
C PHE A 906 22.86 0.83 2.13
N VAL A 907 22.42 0.40 0.95
CA VAL A 907 22.01 -0.97 0.66
C VAL A 907 22.81 -1.48 -0.54
N ARG A 908 23.30 -2.71 -0.46
CA ARG A 908 23.85 -3.43 -1.61
C ARG A 908 23.09 -4.73 -1.79
N LEU A 909 22.58 -4.96 -2.99
CA LEU A 909 21.87 -6.19 -3.33
C LEU A 909 22.78 -7.17 -4.08
N VAL A 910 22.74 -8.42 -3.65
CA VAL A 910 23.28 -9.58 -4.35
C VAL A 910 22.16 -10.60 -4.51
N VAL A 911 21.93 -11.07 -5.73
CA VAL A 911 20.93 -12.09 -6.05
C VAL A 911 21.62 -13.35 -6.53
N GLU A 912 21.25 -14.48 -5.95
CA GLU A 912 21.69 -15.83 -6.33
C GLU A 912 20.48 -16.60 -6.88
N GLU A 913 20.61 -17.14 -8.09
CA GLU A 913 19.59 -18.00 -8.66
C GLU A 913 19.76 -19.45 -8.19
N ILE A 914 18.65 -20.05 -7.75
CA ILE A 914 18.58 -21.44 -7.32
C ILE A 914 18.28 -22.31 -8.54
N GLY A 915 19.24 -23.16 -8.90
CA GLY A 915 19.10 -24.15 -9.98
C GLY A 915 20.32 -24.15 -10.88
N LYS A 916 20.53 -23.06 -11.62
CA LYS A 916 21.67 -22.86 -12.52
C LYS A 916 22.85 -22.16 -11.82
N GLY A 917 22.61 -21.48 -10.69
CA GLY A 917 23.66 -21.03 -9.78
C GLY A 917 24.42 -19.76 -10.21
N TYR A 918 23.87 -18.98 -11.15
CA TYR A 918 24.44 -17.67 -11.49
C TYR A 918 24.06 -16.62 -10.46
N GLN A 919 24.92 -15.60 -10.34
CA GLN A 919 24.79 -14.54 -9.35
C GLN A 919 24.86 -13.17 -10.02
N PHE A 920 23.99 -12.25 -9.59
CA PHE A 920 24.00 -10.86 -9.99
C PHE A 920 24.31 -9.96 -8.79
N GLU A 921 25.14 -8.94 -9.00
CA GLU A 921 25.50 -7.97 -7.98
C GLU A 921 25.26 -6.55 -8.49
N TRP A 922 24.60 -5.73 -7.69
CA TRP A 922 24.39 -4.31 -7.93
C TRP A 922 25.35 -3.48 -7.06
N PRO A 923 25.76 -2.28 -7.51
CA PRO A 923 26.56 -1.38 -6.70
C PRO A 923 25.82 -0.95 -5.43
N ALA A 924 26.57 -0.52 -4.41
CA ALA A 924 25.98 0.02 -3.19
C ALA A 924 25.23 1.32 -3.50
N ARG A 925 23.98 1.40 -3.06
CA ARG A 925 23.06 2.55 -3.21
C ARG A 925 22.84 3.21 -1.86
N MET A 926 22.88 4.54 -1.83
CA MET A 926 22.46 5.31 -0.65
C MET A 926 20.94 5.28 -0.52
N GLY A 927 20.44 5.28 0.71
CA GLY A 927 19.00 5.31 0.94
C GLY A 927 18.33 6.56 0.40
N ASP A 928 17.07 6.42 -0.01
CA ASP A 928 16.30 7.53 -0.58
C ASP A 928 15.40 8.22 0.46
N ARG A 929 15.31 7.66 1.68
CA ARG A 929 14.41 8.16 2.72
C ARG A 929 14.97 9.43 3.39
N CYS A 930 14.22 10.51 3.28
CA CYS A 930 14.50 11.75 3.99
C CYS A 930 14.36 11.55 5.51
N VAL A 931 15.32 12.06 6.27
CA VAL A 931 15.22 12.18 7.73
C VAL A 931 14.48 13.49 8.00
N LEU A 932 13.15 13.44 8.05
CA LEU A 932 12.32 14.59 8.43
C LEU A 932 12.57 14.99 9.89
#